data_AF-A0A2U1RMJ1-F1
#
_entry.id   AF-A0A2U1RMJ1-F1
#
_cell.length_a   1.000
_cell.length_b   1.000
_cell.length_c   1.000
_cell.angle_alpha   90.00
_cell.angle_beta   90.00
_cell.angle_gamma   90.00
#
_symmetry.space_group_name_H-M   'P 1'
#
loop_
_entity.id
_entity.type
_entity.pdbx_description
1 polymer ?
#
loop_
_entity_poly.entity_id
_entity_poly.type
_entity_poly.pdbx_seq_one_letter_code
_entity_poly.pdbx_strand_id
1 'polypeptide(L)'
;MTRYIADPRTPTDLNVTCTMMTTKTRPASPPFEISSRVERQALTRPYQRPHGAPLLRPLKIYTLDPSVSHRIGGVATVGVPYEDVEPGPVGSVFHIDPSGAPKPLEASTLDLDDPYLLMSGGLAPSPADGRFALQMVYAVCSLTYAAFRRALGRDISWACEGIDGTPRARLVVRPFGMYARNAGYSREAGELSFGYFRAGVKPAGFVVSKGLILTALSHDVVAHETTHALLDSLRSSFAVPTNPDVPAFHEGFADLVALFLHFSYPGVVEQAIRESRGAIAQGSLLADVAREFGYARSTPGRAAALRSAIDVAGLVPFDSDAPPGEGKGPLCYDPALEAHQLGSVLVSAVFEAFVTVVRRKGERLFRIAGLDPQAIGQAQLSEELVRALAQDACDVAGRFLDICIRAIDYCPPVDLEMGEYLRALVTADSELVPDDKLGYREALMRSFRRRRIFPDHVQFMTEDAVRWQEPPVELYVPGLAFKELRFDGDPGHPADADELRRQATALGAFITTGDHARWCRLIVPGRRLPKGMTYASPPLIESIRCARRTSPDGTVLFDLVAEVTQTCTLIQGGEPVELPAGCTIVIDPHGRIRLIVSKKADNHDRAARQRAAIKGPLQRLWTRRGRRYLLRPDALQRLHDRRRRSEITLD
;
A
#
# COMPACT_ATOMS: atom_id res chain seq x y z
N MET A 1 90.75 19.57 11.00
CA MET A 1 90.62 18.71 9.80
C MET A 1 89.50 19.27 8.93
N THR A 2 89.94 20.03 7.93
CA THR A 2 89.35 20.29 6.59
C THR A 2 87.89 20.77 6.46
N ARG A 3 87.77 22.09 6.26
CA ARG A 3 86.71 22.80 5.51
C ARG A 3 86.79 22.46 4.00
N TYR A 4 85.72 22.61 3.21
CA TYR A 4 85.71 23.46 2.00
C TYR A 4 84.29 23.61 1.41
N ILE A 5 84.06 24.79 0.84
CA ILE A 5 82.83 25.41 0.29
C ILE A 5 82.98 25.54 -1.25
N ALA A 6 81.85 25.72 -1.97
CA ALA A 6 81.65 26.28 -3.33
C ALA A 6 81.89 25.37 -4.56
N ASP A 7 81.26 25.48 -5.73
CA ASP A 7 80.04 26.11 -6.33
C ASP A 7 79.97 25.56 -7.81
N PRO A 8 79.42 26.24 -8.86
CA PRO A 8 78.11 26.07 -9.53
C PRO A 8 78.07 25.37 -10.94
N ARG A 9 76.84 24.99 -11.35
CA ARG A 9 76.16 25.12 -12.68
C ARG A 9 76.79 24.55 -13.99
N THR A 10 76.10 23.50 -14.52
CA THR A 10 75.56 23.23 -15.91
C THR A 10 76.47 23.31 -17.16
N PRO A 11 76.30 22.47 -18.22
CA PRO A 11 75.04 22.36 -18.99
C PRO A 11 74.62 20.98 -19.57
N THR A 12 73.30 20.89 -19.79
CA THR A 12 72.53 20.31 -20.92
C THR A 12 73.10 19.17 -21.75
N ASP A 13 72.37 18.06 -21.85
CA ASP A 13 72.03 17.49 -23.16
C ASP A 13 70.78 16.60 -23.15
N LEU A 14 70.02 16.75 -24.22
CA LEU A 14 68.73 16.13 -24.52
C LEU A 14 68.85 14.60 -24.66
N ASN A 15 67.87 13.86 -24.12
CA ASN A 15 67.43 12.63 -24.75
C ASN A 15 65.94 12.37 -24.53
N VAL A 16 65.28 12.17 -25.66
CA VAL A 16 63.86 11.93 -25.87
C VAL A 16 63.53 10.51 -25.42
N THR A 17 62.61 10.36 -24.46
CA THR A 17 61.95 9.08 -24.17
C THR A 17 60.48 9.20 -24.53
N CYS A 18 60.08 8.37 -25.50
CA CYS A 18 58.73 8.24 -26.02
C CYS A 18 57.78 7.72 -24.92
N THR A 19 56.96 8.61 -24.36
CA THR A 19 55.87 8.24 -23.46
C THR A 19 54.72 7.70 -24.31
N MET A 20 54.56 6.38 -24.37
CA MET A 20 53.31 5.79 -24.85
C MET A 20 52.19 6.23 -23.91
N MET A 21 51.33 7.13 -24.40
CA MET A 21 50.06 7.44 -23.76
C MET A 21 49.18 6.20 -23.82
N THR A 22 49.19 5.39 -22.76
CA THR A 22 48.08 4.48 -22.49
C THR A 22 46.86 5.35 -22.22
N THR A 23 45.96 5.42 -23.20
CA THR A 23 44.62 5.98 -23.06
C THR A 23 43.95 5.29 -21.87
N LYS A 24 43.92 5.96 -20.71
CA LYS A 24 43.03 5.61 -19.60
C LYS A 24 41.60 5.77 -20.12
N THR A 25 41.04 4.70 -20.67
CA THR A 25 39.61 4.55 -20.87
C THR A 25 38.94 4.81 -19.53
N ARG A 26 38.11 5.88 -19.45
CA ARG A 26 37.13 6.04 -18.37
C ARG A 26 36.45 4.69 -18.17
N PRO A 27 36.30 4.18 -16.93
CA PRO A 27 35.50 2.98 -16.73
C PRO A 27 34.13 3.24 -17.34
N ALA A 28 33.70 2.36 -18.24
CA ALA A 28 32.37 2.44 -18.83
C ALA A 28 31.38 2.45 -17.67
N SER A 29 30.44 3.41 -17.67
CA SER A 29 29.37 3.44 -16.68
C SER A 29 28.69 2.06 -16.66
N PRO A 30 28.37 1.52 -15.47
CA PRO A 30 27.78 0.19 -15.38
C PRO A 30 26.46 0.16 -16.17
N PRO A 31 26.16 -0.96 -16.85
CA PRO A 31 25.00 -1.04 -17.75
C PRO A 31 23.65 -0.98 -17.00
N PHE A 32 23.66 -1.18 -15.69
CA PHE A 32 22.54 -1.05 -14.76
C PHE A 32 23.05 -0.59 -13.39
N GLU A 33 22.13 -0.20 -12.51
CA GLU A 33 22.38 0.19 -11.12
C GLU A 33 21.55 -0.67 -10.16
N ILE A 34 21.99 -0.79 -8.90
CA ILE A 34 21.28 -1.50 -7.83
C ILE A 34 20.92 -0.48 -6.75
N SER A 35 19.63 -0.41 -6.42
CA SER A 35 19.10 0.50 -5.41
C SER A 35 19.54 0.08 -4.01
N SER A 36 19.77 1.04 -3.12
CA SER A 36 19.99 0.75 -1.69
C SER A 36 18.79 0.05 -1.05
N ARG A 37 17.60 0.13 -1.66
CA ARG A 37 16.38 -0.57 -1.23
C ARG A 37 16.48 -2.09 -1.35
N VAL A 38 17.31 -2.61 -2.26
CA VAL A 38 17.51 -4.06 -2.42
C VAL A 38 18.01 -4.67 -1.11
N GLU A 39 18.99 -4.04 -0.48
CA GLU A 39 19.63 -4.57 0.73
C GLU A 39 18.80 -4.35 2.00
N ARG A 40 17.84 -3.41 1.98
CA ARG A 40 16.99 -3.12 3.15
C ARG A 40 16.15 -4.31 3.58
N GLN A 41 15.81 -5.21 2.66
CA GLN A 41 15.06 -6.40 2.99
C GLN A 41 15.81 -7.31 3.98
N ALA A 42 17.15 -7.33 3.94
CA ALA A 42 17.96 -8.09 4.91
C ALA A 42 18.03 -7.42 6.30
N LEU A 43 17.67 -6.14 6.41
CA LEU A 43 17.71 -5.38 7.67
C LEU A 43 16.47 -5.62 8.53
N THR A 44 15.32 -5.88 7.91
CA THR A 44 14.11 -6.22 8.65
C THR A 44 14.16 -7.69 9.03
N ARG A 45 14.51 -7.94 10.30
CA ARG A 45 14.43 -9.25 10.93
C ARG A 45 13.19 -9.28 11.82
N PRO A 46 12.08 -9.90 11.39
CA PRO A 46 10.94 -10.06 12.28
C PRO A 46 11.34 -10.88 13.49
N TYR A 47 10.62 -10.67 14.59
CA TYR A 47 10.80 -11.47 15.79
C TYR A 47 10.63 -12.97 15.49
N GLN A 48 11.69 -13.74 15.76
CA GLN A 48 11.64 -15.20 15.68
C GLN A 48 11.11 -15.74 17.01
N ARG A 49 9.85 -16.17 17.00
CA ARG A 49 9.18 -16.70 18.19
C ARG A 49 9.91 -17.95 18.70
N PRO A 50 10.39 -17.96 19.96
CA PRO A 50 10.97 -19.15 20.57
C PRO A 50 9.95 -20.29 20.65
N HIS A 51 10.44 -21.52 20.63
CA HIS A 51 9.60 -22.68 20.91
C HIS A 51 8.98 -22.56 22.31
N GLY A 52 7.65 -22.66 22.40
CA GLY A 52 6.90 -22.52 23.65
C GLY A 52 6.38 -21.11 23.98
N ALA A 53 6.84 -20.05 23.29
CA ALA A 53 6.26 -18.71 23.47
C ALA A 53 4.83 -18.62 22.90
N PRO A 54 3.96 -17.72 23.38
CA PRO A 54 2.61 -17.56 22.83
C PRO A 54 2.61 -17.24 21.34
N LEU A 55 1.58 -17.67 20.60
CA LEU A 55 1.41 -17.26 19.20
C LEU A 55 0.93 -15.82 19.09
N LEU A 56 0.07 -15.41 20.00
CA LEU A 56 -0.63 -14.13 19.98
C LEU A 56 -0.62 -13.47 21.36
N ARG A 57 -0.48 -12.15 21.39
CA ARG A 57 -0.74 -11.28 22.55
C ARG A 57 -2.16 -10.71 22.42
N PRO A 58 -3.09 -11.01 23.34
CA PRO A 58 -4.41 -10.39 23.34
C PRO A 58 -4.30 -8.92 23.78
N LEU A 59 -4.82 -7.99 22.97
CA LEU A 59 -4.90 -6.57 23.30
C LEU A 59 -6.31 -6.04 23.02
N LYS A 60 -6.79 -5.11 23.85
CA LYS A 60 -8.05 -4.41 23.60
C LYS A 60 -7.83 -3.19 22.72
N ILE A 61 -8.74 -2.97 21.78
CA ILE A 61 -8.76 -1.81 20.87
C ILE A 61 -10.16 -1.20 20.82
N TYR A 62 -10.24 0.07 20.40
CA TYR A 62 -11.49 0.58 19.83
C TYR A 62 -11.64 0.01 18.42
N THR A 63 -12.81 -0.52 18.09
CA THR A 63 -13.09 -1.07 16.75
C THR A 63 -13.24 0.04 15.72
N LEU A 64 -13.76 1.19 16.16
CA LEU A 64 -13.79 2.41 15.38
C LEU A 64 -13.03 3.54 16.08
N ASP A 65 -13.66 4.10 17.11
CA ASP A 65 -13.16 5.21 17.91
C ASP A 65 -13.94 5.26 19.24
N PRO A 66 -13.55 6.12 20.20
CA PRO A 66 -14.20 6.18 21.51
C PRO A 66 -15.67 6.58 21.52
N SER A 67 -16.23 7.05 20.40
CA SER A 67 -17.62 7.47 20.30
C SER A 67 -18.60 6.31 20.14
N VAL A 68 -18.12 5.10 19.86
CA VAL A 68 -18.96 3.90 19.72
C VAL A 68 -19.10 3.19 21.05
N SER A 69 -20.33 2.88 21.45
CA SER A 69 -20.60 2.22 22.72
C SER A 69 -20.01 0.81 22.76
N HIS A 70 -19.42 0.43 23.90
CA HIS A 70 -18.89 -0.92 24.11
C HIS A 70 -19.97 -2.01 23.93
N ARG A 71 -21.24 -1.69 24.24
CA ARG A 71 -22.36 -2.65 24.15
C ARG A 71 -22.77 -2.99 22.72
N ILE A 72 -22.37 -2.17 21.74
CA ILE A 72 -22.67 -2.36 20.31
C ILE A 72 -21.39 -2.71 19.53
N GLY A 73 -20.37 -3.25 20.22
CA GLY A 73 -19.13 -3.67 19.57
C GLY A 73 -18.10 -2.56 19.36
N GLY A 74 -18.18 -1.45 20.09
CA GLY A 74 -17.17 -0.37 20.04
C GLY A 74 -15.77 -0.77 20.55
N VAL A 75 -15.65 -1.95 21.19
CA VAL A 75 -14.39 -2.49 21.71
C VAL A 75 -14.25 -3.95 21.29
N ALA A 76 -13.05 -4.33 20.86
CA ALA A 76 -12.69 -5.70 20.55
C ALA A 76 -11.39 -6.09 21.27
N THR A 77 -11.25 -7.38 21.58
CA THR A 77 -9.96 -7.97 21.96
C THR A 77 -9.39 -8.65 20.72
N VAL A 78 -8.20 -8.23 20.30
CA VAL A 78 -7.52 -8.70 19.10
C VAL A 78 -6.27 -9.49 19.45
N GLY A 79 -5.98 -10.53 18.68
CA GLY A 79 -4.75 -11.31 18.82
C GLY A 79 -3.65 -10.70 17.97
N VAL A 80 -2.75 -9.93 18.59
CA VAL A 80 -1.57 -9.37 17.91
C VAL A 80 -0.49 -10.46 17.84
N PRO A 81 0.22 -10.67 16.71
CA PRO A 81 1.34 -11.60 16.67
C PRO A 81 2.33 -11.33 17.81
N TYR A 82 2.61 -12.36 18.60
CA TYR A 82 3.45 -12.18 19.79
C TYR A 82 4.90 -11.88 19.39
N GLU A 83 5.45 -10.85 20.01
CA GLU A 83 6.88 -10.57 20.07
C GLU A 83 7.24 -10.04 21.46
N ASP A 84 8.46 -10.33 21.90
CA ASP A 84 9.04 -9.74 23.11
C ASP A 84 9.33 -8.26 22.83
N VAL A 85 8.73 -7.34 23.59
CA VAL A 85 8.81 -5.89 23.33
C VAL A 85 9.42 -5.14 24.50
N GLU A 86 10.23 -4.13 24.19
CA GLU A 86 10.71 -3.21 25.23
C GLU A 86 9.58 -2.22 25.62
N PRO A 87 9.60 -1.67 26.85
CA PRO A 87 8.61 -0.67 27.29
C PRO A 87 8.57 0.57 26.38
N GLY A 88 7.36 1.06 26.09
CA GLY A 88 7.13 2.11 25.10
C GLY A 88 6.87 1.52 23.70
N PRO A 89 5.96 0.55 23.61
CA PRO A 89 6.17 -0.74 22.95
C PRO A 89 7.16 -0.68 21.79
N VAL A 90 8.36 -1.20 22.00
CA VAL A 90 9.40 -1.24 20.97
C VAL A 90 9.56 -2.69 20.50
N GLY A 91 9.00 -2.96 19.33
CA GLY A 91 9.02 -4.27 18.69
C GLY A 91 10.09 -4.41 17.61
N SER A 92 9.98 -5.47 16.82
CA SER A 92 10.89 -5.73 15.69
C SER A 92 10.71 -4.74 14.55
N VAL A 93 9.48 -4.30 14.30
CA VAL A 93 9.12 -3.44 13.13
C VAL A 93 8.54 -2.08 13.51
N PHE A 94 8.07 -1.89 14.74
CA PHE A 94 7.49 -0.63 15.22
C PHE A 94 8.17 -0.14 16.50
N HIS A 95 8.28 1.17 16.64
CA HIS A 95 8.69 1.85 17.87
C HIS A 95 7.63 2.89 18.23
N ILE A 96 6.91 2.67 19.33
CA ILE A 96 5.86 3.60 19.78
C ILE A 96 6.46 4.67 20.69
N ASP A 97 6.64 5.88 20.17
CA ASP A 97 7.18 6.99 20.94
C ASP A 97 6.06 7.72 21.72
N PRO A 98 6.05 7.70 23.07
CA PRO A 98 5.01 8.31 23.89
C PRO A 98 5.15 9.84 24.03
N SER A 99 6.23 10.44 23.50
CA SER A 99 6.48 11.88 23.61
C SER A 99 5.39 12.73 22.94
N GLY A 100 5.22 13.96 23.43
CA GLY A 100 4.24 14.92 22.92
C GLY A 100 2.85 14.82 23.54
N ALA A 101 2.63 13.89 24.49
CA ALA A 101 1.34 13.76 25.18
C ALA A 101 0.89 15.08 25.83
N PRO A 102 -0.37 15.52 25.62
CA PRO A 102 -0.89 16.73 26.23
C PRO A 102 -1.04 16.56 27.74
N LYS A 103 -0.82 17.64 28.51
CA LYS A 103 -0.87 17.66 29.99
C LYS A 103 -2.02 16.88 30.67
N PRO A 104 -3.26 16.85 30.14
CA PRO A 104 -4.35 16.09 30.75
C PRO A 104 -4.21 14.56 30.63
N LEU A 105 -3.30 14.07 29.79
CA LEU A 105 -3.05 12.65 29.59
C LEU A 105 -1.74 12.26 30.26
N GLU A 106 -1.80 11.24 31.10
CA GLU A 106 -0.60 10.53 31.52
C GLU A 106 -0.22 9.54 30.40
N ALA A 107 0.90 9.77 29.74
CA ALA A 107 1.47 8.84 28.77
C ALA A 107 2.86 8.42 29.25
N SER A 108 2.92 7.76 30.41
CA SER A 108 4.10 7.02 30.84
C SER A 108 4.38 5.87 29.87
N THR A 109 5.59 5.30 29.93
CA THR A 109 5.97 4.14 29.12
C THR A 109 5.01 2.97 29.40
N LEU A 110 4.58 2.30 28.33
CA LEU A 110 3.71 1.12 28.42
C LEU A 110 4.55 -0.15 28.22
N ASP A 111 4.59 -1.00 29.23
CA ASP A 111 5.22 -2.31 29.16
C ASP A 111 4.15 -3.37 28.86
N LEU A 112 4.12 -3.91 27.64
CA LEU A 112 3.13 -4.92 27.24
C LEU A 112 3.46 -6.34 27.74
N ASP A 113 4.65 -6.55 28.31
CA ASP A 113 5.07 -7.81 28.93
C ASP A 113 4.87 -7.81 30.46
N ASP A 114 4.29 -6.73 31.01
CA ASP A 114 3.80 -6.71 32.39
C ASP A 114 2.79 -7.87 32.62
N PRO A 115 3.00 -8.72 33.65
CA PRO A 115 2.14 -9.87 33.91
C PRO A 115 0.65 -9.54 34.07
N TYR A 116 0.32 -8.39 34.67
CA TYR A 116 -1.06 -7.94 34.81
C TYR A 116 -1.69 -7.65 33.45
N LEU A 117 -0.97 -6.98 32.54
CA LEU A 117 -1.46 -6.71 31.19
C LEU A 117 -1.59 -7.98 30.35
N LEU A 118 -0.63 -8.91 30.44
CA LEU A 118 -0.71 -10.20 29.78
C LEU A 118 -1.94 -11.01 30.23
N MET A 119 -2.20 -11.06 31.54
CA MET A 119 -3.35 -11.79 32.10
C MET A 119 -4.70 -11.11 31.84
N SER A 120 -4.72 -9.78 31.67
CA SER A 120 -5.96 -9.01 31.47
C SER A 120 -6.31 -8.74 30.00
N GLY A 121 -5.46 -9.14 29.05
CA GLY A 121 -5.63 -8.85 27.63
C GLY A 121 -5.38 -7.38 27.29
N GLY A 122 -4.38 -6.78 27.94
CA GLY A 122 -4.02 -5.38 27.82
C GLY A 122 -4.93 -4.43 28.60
N LEU A 123 -4.58 -3.15 28.51
CA LEU A 123 -5.28 -2.03 29.13
C LEU A 123 -6.74 -1.98 28.70
N ALA A 124 -7.61 -1.63 29.65
CA ALA A 124 -9.00 -1.34 29.34
C ALA A 124 -9.09 -0.06 28.47
N PRO A 125 -9.96 -0.04 27.44
CA PRO A 125 -10.14 1.15 26.61
C PRO A 125 -10.59 2.37 27.41
N SER A 126 -9.78 3.43 27.35
CA SER A 126 -10.06 4.70 28.00
C SER A 126 -9.39 5.85 27.23
N PRO A 127 -10.14 6.88 26.80
CA PRO A 127 -9.54 8.05 26.15
C PRO A 127 -8.79 8.96 27.11
N ALA A 128 -8.99 8.77 28.43
CA ALA A 128 -8.33 9.52 29.48
C ALA A 128 -6.97 8.90 29.89
N ASP A 129 -6.71 7.63 29.54
CA ASP A 129 -5.42 6.98 29.76
C ASP A 129 -4.56 7.11 28.51
N GLY A 130 -3.51 7.94 28.57
CA GLY A 130 -2.60 8.15 27.43
C GLY A 130 -1.85 6.87 27.03
N ARG A 131 -1.65 5.93 27.96
CA ARG A 131 -1.03 4.62 27.67
C ARG A 131 -1.93 3.75 26.80
N PHE A 132 -3.25 3.89 26.91
CA PHE A 132 -4.15 3.16 26.02
C PHE A 132 -3.99 3.60 24.56
N ALA A 133 -3.68 4.87 24.30
CA ALA A 133 -3.35 5.30 22.93
C ALA A 133 -2.08 4.62 22.40
N LEU A 134 -1.08 4.35 23.25
CA LEU A 134 0.12 3.58 22.87
C LEU A 134 -0.25 2.13 22.50
N GLN A 135 -1.09 1.47 23.32
CA GLN A 135 -1.60 0.12 23.03
C GLN A 135 -2.40 0.09 21.73
N MET A 136 -3.29 1.06 21.54
CA MET A 136 -4.16 1.15 20.37
C MET A 136 -3.35 1.24 19.08
N VAL A 137 -2.39 2.18 19.01
CA VAL A 137 -1.58 2.31 17.80
C VAL A 137 -0.71 1.08 17.57
N TYR A 138 -0.12 0.49 18.62
CA TYR A 138 0.72 -0.70 18.51
C TYR A 138 -0.07 -1.87 17.92
N ALA A 139 -1.25 -2.13 18.49
CA ALA A 139 -2.10 -3.23 18.07
C ALA A 139 -2.55 -3.07 16.61
N VAL A 140 -3.09 -1.92 16.23
CA VAL A 140 -3.62 -1.69 14.87
C VAL A 140 -2.50 -1.65 13.82
N CYS A 141 -1.35 -1.03 14.12
CA CYS A 141 -0.18 -1.06 13.23
C CYS A 141 0.30 -2.51 13.01
N SER A 142 0.40 -3.30 14.09
CA SER A 142 0.86 -4.69 14.03
C SER A 142 -0.10 -5.60 13.26
N LEU A 143 -1.42 -5.42 13.43
CA LEU A 143 -2.43 -6.15 12.67
C LEU A 143 -2.41 -5.79 11.18
N THR A 144 -2.28 -4.50 10.87
CA THR A 144 -2.16 -4.03 9.48
C THR A 144 -0.92 -4.65 8.82
N TYR A 145 0.22 -4.60 9.50
CA TYR A 145 1.47 -5.23 9.03
C TYR A 145 1.32 -6.75 8.85
N ALA A 146 0.68 -7.43 9.81
CA ALA A 146 0.43 -8.87 9.74
C ALA A 146 -0.47 -9.27 8.56
N ALA A 147 -1.51 -8.47 8.26
CA ALA A 147 -2.37 -8.69 7.10
C ALA A 147 -1.57 -8.63 5.78
N PHE A 148 -0.66 -7.66 5.66
CA PHE A 148 0.21 -7.56 4.50
C PHE A 148 1.22 -8.72 4.39
N ARG A 149 1.84 -9.11 5.51
CA ARG A 149 2.74 -10.26 5.55
C ARG A 149 2.04 -11.54 5.12
N ARG A 150 0.82 -11.78 5.64
CA ARG A 150 0.00 -12.94 5.29
C ARG A 150 -0.35 -12.96 3.81
N ALA A 151 -0.81 -11.82 3.26
CA ALA A 151 -1.23 -11.74 1.87
C ALA A 151 -0.05 -11.89 0.89
N LEU A 152 1.10 -11.27 1.18
CA LEU A 152 2.27 -11.29 0.29
C LEU A 152 3.17 -12.51 0.50
N GLY A 153 3.12 -13.13 1.69
CA GLY A 153 3.95 -14.28 2.01
C GLY A 153 5.39 -13.95 2.38
N ARG A 154 5.66 -12.72 2.81
CA ARG A 154 7.02 -12.20 3.08
C ARG A 154 7.00 -11.06 4.07
N ASP A 155 8.17 -10.73 4.60
CA ASP A 155 8.34 -9.54 5.42
C ASP A 155 8.55 -8.30 4.60
N ILE A 156 8.23 -7.16 5.21
CA ILE A 156 8.24 -5.86 4.57
C ILE A 156 9.19 -4.96 5.34
N SER A 157 10.23 -4.51 4.66
CA SER A 157 11.16 -3.51 5.18
C SER A 157 10.68 -2.11 4.92
N TRP A 158 10.88 -1.20 5.86
CA TRP A 158 10.45 0.19 5.72
C TRP A 158 11.27 0.98 4.70
N ALA A 159 10.61 1.90 3.99
CA ALA A 159 11.26 2.84 3.07
C ALA A 159 12.05 3.97 3.76
N CYS A 160 12.20 3.93 5.08
CA CYS A 160 12.71 5.03 5.90
C CYS A 160 14.22 4.93 6.17
N GLU A 161 14.86 6.08 6.30
CA GLU A 161 16.29 6.22 6.63
C GLU A 161 16.46 6.93 7.98
N GLY A 162 17.57 6.65 8.64
CA GLY A 162 18.06 7.32 9.84
C GLY A 162 18.66 8.68 9.49
N ILE A 163 18.98 9.45 10.53
CA ILE A 163 19.53 10.82 10.38
C ILE A 163 20.90 10.79 9.69
N ASP A 164 21.63 9.68 9.84
CA ASP A 164 22.91 9.39 9.20
C ASP A 164 22.78 8.73 7.82
N GLY A 165 21.55 8.56 7.31
CA GLY A 165 21.26 7.87 6.04
C GLY A 165 21.29 6.35 6.16
N THR A 166 21.45 5.78 7.35
CA THR A 166 21.37 4.32 7.54
C THR A 166 19.92 3.86 7.48
N PRO A 167 19.57 2.74 6.81
CA PRO A 167 18.17 2.34 6.76
C PRO A 167 17.64 1.94 8.15
N ARG A 168 16.41 2.33 8.46
CA ARG A 168 15.78 1.97 9.75
C ARG A 168 15.06 0.62 9.65
N ALA A 169 15.31 -0.24 10.63
CA ALA A 169 14.56 -1.49 10.79
C ALA A 169 13.14 -1.27 11.34
N ARG A 170 12.90 -0.15 12.05
CA ARG A 170 11.64 0.16 12.75
C ARG A 170 11.03 1.47 12.25
N LEU A 171 9.71 1.48 12.06
CA LEU A 171 8.93 2.70 11.84
C LEU A 171 8.58 3.33 13.18
N VAL A 172 8.85 4.63 13.34
CA VAL A 172 8.47 5.36 14.55
C VAL A 172 7.00 5.72 14.48
N VAL A 173 6.25 5.52 15.56
CA VAL A 173 4.83 5.83 15.63
C VAL A 173 4.62 6.80 16.79
N ARG A 174 4.08 7.98 16.52
CA ARG A 174 3.85 9.06 17.49
C ARG A 174 2.35 9.27 17.70
N PRO A 175 1.73 8.68 18.73
CA PRO A 175 0.31 8.88 19.05
C PRO A 175 -0.05 10.34 19.33
N PHE A 176 0.94 11.14 19.73
CA PHE A 176 0.81 12.56 20.08
C PHE A 176 1.76 13.44 19.26
N GLY A 177 1.93 13.14 17.97
CA GLY A 177 2.92 13.80 17.09
C GLY A 177 2.63 15.28 16.81
N MET A 178 1.37 15.72 16.84
CA MET A 178 1.02 17.12 16.54
C MET A 178 -0.28 17.62 17.18
N TYR A 179 -0.37 18.93 17.46
CA TYR A 179 -1.63 19.57 17.81
C TYR A 179 -2.40 19.99 16.54
N ALA A 180 -3.10 19.03 15.91
CA ALA A 180 -3.84 19.25 14.68
C ALA A 180 -5.00 18.25 14.50
N ARG A 181 -5.97 18.60 13.65
CA ARG A 181 -7.04 17.68 13.19
C ARG A 181 -6.56 16.74 12.08
N ASN A 182 -5.31 16.28 12.14
CA ASN A 182 -4.68 15.53 11.07
C ASN A 182 -3.91 14.32 11.61
N ALA A 183 -3.60 13.38 10.73
CA ALA A 183 -2.60 12.34 10.90
C ALA A 183 -1.77 12.28 9.61
N GLY A 184 -0.64 11.59 9.62
CA GLY A 184 0.17 11.48 8.41
C GLY A 184 1.36 10.57 8.56
N TYR A 185 1.66 9.84 7.50
CA TYR A 185 2.97 9.23 7.24
C TYR A 185 3.96 10.24 6.62
N SER A 186 5.18 10.29 7.14
CA SER A 186 6.33 10.96 6.49
C SER A 186 7.46 9.96 6.27
N ARG A 187 7.86 9.80 5.00
CA ARG A 187 9.01 8.96 4.62
C ARG A 187 10.30 9.58 5.15
N GLU A 188 10.43 10.89 5.02
CA GLU A 188 11.60 11.70 5.36
C GLU A 188 11.89 11.70 6.86
N ALA A 189 10.85 11.82 7.70
CA ALA A 189 11.00 11.70 9.15
C ALA A 189 11.05 10.23 9.63
N GLY A 190 10.57 9.30 8.79
CA GLY A 190 10.49 7.89 9.08
C GLY A 190 9.51 7.58 10.20
N GLU A 191 8.35 8.26 10.19
CA GLU A 191 7.36 8.19 11.25
C GLU A 191 5.90 8.27 10.78
N LEU A 192 5.01 7.70 11.59
CA LEU A 192 3.59 8.01 11.61
C LEU A 192 3.33 9.03 12.72
N SER A 193 2.69 10.14 12.38
CA SER A 193 2.41 11.22 13.32
C SER A 193 0.91 11.44 13.45
N PHE A 194 0.35 11.18 14.64
CA PHE A 194 -1.06 11.33 14.94
C PHE A 194 -1.35 12.63 15.68
N GLY A 195 -2.36 13.35 15.22
CA GLY A 195 -2.78 14.60 15.81
C GLY A 195 -3.74 14.45 16.98
N TYR A 196 -3.71 15.43 17.87
CA TYR A 196 -4.70 15.65 18.91
C TYR A 196 -5.23 17.09 18.89
N PHE A 197 -6.50 17.28 19.23
CA PHE A 197 -7.15 18.59 19.18
C PHE A 197 -8.34 18.68 20.13
N ARG A 198 -8.80 19.90 20.42
CA ARG A 198 -10.03 20.09 21.20
C ARG A 198 -11.28 20.09 20.31
N ALA A 199 -12.33 19.42 20.77
CA ALA A 199 -13.64 19.45 20.17
C ALA A 199 -14.23 20.87 20.15
N GLY A 200 -15.20 21.09 19.26
CA GLY A 200 -15.94 22.34 19.18
C GLY A 200 -16.79 22.62 20.43
N VAL A 201 -17.48 23.77 20.42
CA VAL A 201 -18.37 24.20 21.53
C VAL A 201 -19.59 23.29 21.65
N LYS A 202 -20.09 22.77 20.52
CA LYS A 202 -21.17 21.78 20.51
C LYS A 202 -20.60 20.39 20.82
N PRO A 203 -21.16 19.65 21.78
CA PRO A 203 -20.77 18.27 22.02
C PRO A 203 -21.01 17.41 20.78
N ALA A 204 -20.10 16.49 20.50
CA ALA A 204 -20.18 15.53 19.40
C ALA A 204 -19.92 14.13 19.97
N GLY A 205 -20.96 13.28 19.97
CA GLY A 205 -20.90 11.97 20.62
C GLY A 205 -20.60 12.07 22.11
N PHE A 206 -19.66 11.23 22.59
CA PHE A 206 -19.21 11.19 23.98
C PHE A 206 -18.19 12.28 24.35
N VAL A 207 -17.80 13.13 23.41
CA VAL A 207 -16.82 14.19 23.66
C VAL A 207 -17.52 15.41 24.22
N VAL A 208 -17.19 15.75 25.47
CA VAL A 208 -17.65 16.98 26.13
C VAL A 208 -17.21 18.22 25.35
N SER A 209 -17.92 19.34 25.53
CA SER A 209 -17.53 20.63 24.94
C SER A 209 -16.06 20.94 25.26
N LYS A 210 -15.26 21.27 24.23
CA LYS A 210 -13.79 21.47 24.35
C LYS A 210 -12.98 20.26 24.84
N GLY A 211 -13.57 19.06 24.86
CA GLY A 211 -12.90 17.81 25.20
C GLY A 211 -11.78 17.46 24.21
N LEU A 212 -10.84 16.63 24.65
CA LEU A 212 -9.69 16.23 23.85
C LEU A 212 -10.08 15.08 22.91
N ILE A 213 -9.71 15.20 21.63
CA ILE A 213 -9.85 14.17 20.61
C ILE A 213 -8.46 13.74 20.17
N LEU A 214 -8.23 12.43 20.14
CA LEU A 214 -6.99 11.81 19.69
C LEU A 214 -7.25 11.03 18.41
N THR A 215 -6.57 11.37 17.31
CA THR A 215 -6.66 10.59 16.07
C THR A 215 -6.05 9.20 16.22
N ALA A 216 -5.08 9.04 17.12
CA ALA A 216 -4.47 7.76 17.51
C ALA A 216 -5.46 6.75 18.13
N LEU A 217 -6.64 7.19 18.57
CA LEU A 217 -7.70 6.30 19.07
C LEU A 217 -8.68 5.82 18.00
N SER A 218 -8.50 6.26 16.74
CA SER A 218 -9.30 5.79 15.62
C SER A 218 -8.60 4.64 14.92
N HIS A 219 -9.24 3.47 14.89
CA HIS A 219 -8.76 2.29 14.17
C HIS A 219 -8.45 2.61 12.72
N ASP A 220 -9.40 3.24 12.03
CA ASP A 220 -9.29 3.45 10.58
C ASP A 220 -8.21 4.45 10.24
N VAL A 221 -8.05 5.51 11.05
CA VAL A 221 -6.94 6.46 10.84
C VAL A 221 -5.60 5.76 11.05
N VAL A 222 -5.43 4.93 12.09
CA VAL A 222 -4.16 4.22 12.31
C VAL A 222 -3.87 3.23 11.18
N ALA A 223 -4.86 2.44 10.75
CA ALA A 223 -4.72 1.49 9.64
C ALA A 223 -4.43 2.19 8.30
N HIS A 224 -5.10 3.32 8.03
CA HIS A 224 -4.93 4.13 6.83
C HIS A 224 -3.49 4.67 6.73
N GLU A 225 -2.99 5.33 7.77
CA GLU A 225 -1.63 5.88 7.78
C GLU A 225 -0.55 4.80 7.74
N THR A 226 -0.77 3.68 8.43
CA THR A 226 0.12 2.51 8.36
C THR A 226 0.17 1.96 6.94
N THR A 227 -0.95 1.98 6.21
CA THR A 227 -1.04 1.51 4.83
C THR A 227 -0.23 2.39 3.88
N HIS A 228 -0.18 3.71 4.08
CA HIS A 228 0.71 4.57 3.30
C HIS A 228 2.18 4.16 3.48
N ALA A 229 2.63 3.94 4.71
CA ALA A 229 4.00 3.50 4.98
C ALA A 229 4.31 2.13 4.35
N LEU A 230 3.36 1.19 4.39
CA LEU A 230 3.49 -0.13 3.77
C LEU A 230 3.54 -0.04 2.25
N LEU A 231 2.66 0.73 1.63
CA LEU A 231 2.64 0.90 0.17
C LEU A 231 3.93 1.56 -0.33
N ASP A 232 4.43 2.55 0.40
CA ASP A 232 5.71 3.22 0.13
C ASP A 232 6.92 2.29 0.23
N SER A 233 6.84 1.35 1.17
CA SER A 233 7.83 0.28 1.37
C SER A 233 7.80 -0.74 0.23
N LEU A 234 6.62 -1.05 -0.28
CA LEU A 234 6.44 -2.00 -1.37
C LEU A 234 6.81 -1.41 -2.73
N ARG A 235 6.47 -0.14 -3.03
CA ARG A 235 6.69 0.46 -4.36
C ARG A 235 7.40 1.80 -4.25
N SER A 236 8.65 1.88 -4.73
CA SER A 236 9.51 3.06 -4.51
C SER A 236 8.94 4.34 -5.13
N SER A 237 8.32 4.18 -6.30
CA SER A 237 7.87 5.27 -7.15
C SER A 237 6.39 5.63 -6.98
N PHE A 238 5.65 4.89 -6.15
CA PHE A 238 4.23 5.20 -5.91
C PHE A 238 4.04 6.50 -5.10
N ALA A 239 5.05 6.93 -4.35
CA ALA A 239 5.03 8.25 -3.70
C ALA A 239 5.20 9.44 -4.67
N VAL A 240 5.51 9.18 -5.95
CA VAL A 240 5.68 10.23 -6.96
C VAL A 240 4.36 10.40 -7.73
N PRO A 241 3.60 11.49 -7.50
CA PRO A 241 2.30 11.71 -8.14
C PRO A 241 2.49 12.14 -9.60
N THR A 242 2.62 11.17 -10.50
CA THR A 242 2.81 11.40 -11.95
C THR A 242 1.50 11.65 -12.68
N ASN A 243 0.40 11.10 -12.19
CA ASN A 243 -0.95 11.28 -12.73
C ASN A 243 -1.98 11.37 -11.57
N PRO A 244 -3.25 11.76 -11.82
CA PRO A 244 -4.27 11.88 -10.78
C PRO A 244 -4.61 10.57 -10.04
N ASP A 245 -4.46 9.42 -10.71
CA ASP A 245 -4.76 8.10 -10.16
C ASP A 245 -3.76 7.70 -9.09
N VAL A 246 -2.48 8.07 -9.20
CA VAL A 246 -1.46 7.72 -8.20
C VAL A 246 -1.85 8.17 -6.78
N PRO A 247 -2.06 9.47 -6.49
CA PRO A 247 -2.48 9.90 -5.15
C PRO A 247 -3.89 9.41 -4.80
N ALA A 248 -4.80 9.27 -5.77
CA ALA A 248 -6.13 8.72 -5.51
C ALA A 248 -6.10 7.24 -5.11
N PHE A 249 -5.18 6.47 -5.69
CA PHE A 249 -4.94 5.08 -5.35
C PHE A 249 -4.39 4.96 -3.94
N HIS A 250 -3.46 5.83 -3.53
CA HIS A 250 -2.99 5.88 -2.14
C HIS A 250 -4.14 6.02 -1.15
N GLU A 251 -4.99 7.02 -1.34
CA GLU A 251 -6.16 7.26 -0.48
C GLU A 251 -7.14 6.08 -0.50
N GLY A 252 -7.55 5.65 -1.70
CA GLY A 252 -8.56 4.61 -1.86
C GLY A 252 -8.08 3.24 -1.38
N PHE A 253 -6.81 2.91 -1.58
CA PHE A 253 -6.22 1.65 -1.11
C PHE A 253 -6.09 1.63 0.41
N ALA A 254 -5.65 2.74 1.03
CA ALA A 254 -5.59 2.86 2.49
C ALA A 254 -6.99 2.78 3.13
N ASP A 255 -8.00 3.42 2.51
CA ASP A 255 -9.41 3.31 2.92
C ASP A 255 -9.94 1.86 2.78
N LEU A 256 -9.58 1.13 1.70
CA LEU A 256 -9.94 -0.28 1.54
C LEU A 256 -9.33 -1.20 2.59
N VAL A 257 -8.05 -0.99 2.93
CA VAL A 257 -7.37 -1.77 3.96
C VAL A 257 -8.01 -1.54 5.32
N ALA A 258 -8.20 -0.28 5.72
CA ALA A 258 -8.85 0.07 6.98
C ALA A 258 -10.25 -0.56 7.09
N LEU A 259 -11.04 -0.44 6.02
CA LEU A 259 -12.38 -1.01 5.93
C LEU A 259 -12.39 -2.54 6.09
N PHE A 260 -11.57 -3.26 5.33
CA PHE A 260 -11.56 -4.74 5.39
C PHE A 260 -10.93 -5.29 6.67
N LEU A 261 -9.98 -4.57 7.29
CA LEU A 261 -9.49 -4.93 8.61
C LEU A 261 -10.61 -4.87 9.66
N HIS A 262 -11.54 -3.94 9.52
CA HIS A 262 -12.70 -3.89 10.40
C HIS A 262 -13.57 -5.16 10.29
N PHE A 263 -13.78 -5.65 9.07
CA PHE A 263 -14.49 -6.91 8.82
C PHE A 263 -13.75 -8.15 9.35
N SER A 264 -12.50 -8.02 9.83
CA SER A 264 -11.79 -9.11 10.50
C SER A 264 -12.22 -9.31 11.96
N TYR A 265 -13.10 -8.46 12.51
CA TYR A 265 -13.60 -8.53 13.89
C TYR A 265 -15.01 -9.15 13.95
N PRO A 266 -15.15 -10.47 14.24
CA PRO A 266 -16.43 -11.16 14.09
C PRO A 266 -17.54 -10.57 14.96
N GLY A 267 -17.25 -10.19 16.21
CA GLY A 267 -18.25 -9.59 17.11
C GLY A 267 -18.85 -8.28 16.58
N VAL A 268 -18.09 -7.52 15.80
CA VAL A 268 -18.58 -6.29 15.17
C VAL A 268 -19.49 -6.62 13.99
N VAL A 269 -19.07 -7.56 13.14
CA VAL A 269 -19.86 -8.01 11.99
C VAL A 269 -21.15 -8.69 12.45
N GLU A 270 -21.11 -9.50 13.51
CA GLU A 270 -22.30 -10.13 14.11
C GLU A 270 -23.29 -9.09 14.63
N GLN A 271 -22.81 -8.07 15.35
CA GLN A 271 -23.68 -7.02 15.88
C GLN A 271 -24.35 -6.24 14.77
N ALA A 272 -23.57 -5.86 13.75
CA ALA A 272 -24.09 -5.25 12.54
C ALA A 272 -25.20 -6.10 11.90
N ILE A 273 -24.97 -7.40 11.70
CA ILE A 273 -25.95 -8.30 11.10
C ILE A 273 -27.22 -8.41 11.96
N ARG A 274 -27.07 -8.42 13.29
CA ARG A 274 -28.19 -8.45 14.23
C ARG A 274 -29.05 -7.20 14.11
N GLU A 275 -28.43 -6.02 14.08
CA GLU A 275 -29.13 -4.73 14.01
C GLU A 275 -29.90 -4.54 12.70
N SER A 276 -29.37 -5.04 11.59
CA SER A 276 -30.08 -5.01 10.29
C SER A 276 -31.08 -6.13 10.08
N ARG A 277 -31.29 -7.03 11.06
CA ARG A 277 -32.16 -8.22 10.90
C ARG A 277 -31.81 -9.03 9.65
N GLY A 278 -30.51 -9.13 9.35
CA GLY A 278 -30.04 -9.88 8.19
C GLY A 278 -30.08 -9.16 6.85
N ALA A 279 -30.40 -7.87 6.78
CA ALA A 279 -30.46 -7.10 5.53
C ALA A 279 -29.12 -6.93 4.77
N ILE A 280 -28.10 -7.72 5.12
CA ILE A 280 -26.81 -7.87 4.42
C ILE A 280 -27.00 -7.96 2.90
N ALA A 281 -28.01 -8.72 2.45
CA ALA A 281 -28.22 -8.97 1.02
C ALA A 281 -28.81 -7.79 0.22
N GLN A 282 -29.29 -6.75 0.90
CA GLN A 282 -29.72 -5.50 0.26
C GLN A 282 -28.55 -4.51 0.08
N GLY A 283 -27.33 -4.86 0.50
CA GLY A 283 -26.14 -4.02 0.42
C GLY A 283 -26.12 -2.85 1.41
N SER A 284 -27.27 -2.42 1.92
CA SER A 284 -27.44 -1.32 2.87
C SER A 284 -26.83 -1.58 4.25
N LEU A 285 -26.79 -2.83 4.74
CA LEU A 285 -26.14 -3.11 6.03
C LEU A 285 -24.62 -2.91 5.96
N LEU A 286 -23.92 -3.66 5.09
CA LEU A 286 -22.45 -3.63 5.06
C LEU A 286 -21.95 -2.21 4.77
N ALA A 287 -22.76 -1.47 4.05
CA ALA A 287 -22.65 -0.05 3.79
C ALA A 287 -22.89 0.87 5.00
N ASP A 288 -23.92 0.61 5.81
CA ASP A 288 -24.18 1.32 7.07
C ASP A 288 -23.10 1.03 8.11
N VAL A 289 -22.59 -0.19 8.09
CA VAL A 289 -21.44 -0.71 8.82
C VAL A 289 -20.17 0.02 8.37
N ALA A 290 -19.90 0.11 7.07
CA ALA A 290 -18.82 0.91 6.50
C ALA A 290 -18.99 2.43 6.75
N ARG A 291 -20.24 2.92 6.87
CA ARG A 291 -20.57 4.32 7.19
C ARG A 291 -20.29 4.62 8.66
N GLU A 292 -20.66 3.70 9.54
CA GLU A 292 -20.39 3.77 10.97
C GLU A 292 -18.89 3.60 11.22
N PHE A 293 -18.20 2.73 10.48
CA PHE A 293 -16.76 2.53 10.57
C PHE A 293 -15.93 3.59 9.82
N GLY A 294 -16.15 4.86 10.12
CA GLY A 294 -15.11 5.86 9.88
C GLY A 294 -15.29 6.74 8.66
N TYR A 295 -16.38 6.59 7.90
CA TYR A 295 -16.77 7.65 6.95
C TYR A 295 -17.14 8.97 7.64
N ALA A 296 -17.22 8.99 8.98
CA ALA A 296 -17.45 10.15 9.84
C ALA A 296 -16.34 11.24 9.84
N ARG A 297 -15.22 11.07 9.11
CA ARG A 297 -14.24 12.15 8.83
C ARG A 297 -14.40 12.82 7.46
N SER A 298 -15.44 12.49 6.73
CA SER A 298 -15.53 12.85 5.32
C SER A 298 -16.05 14.27 5.08
N THR A 299 -15.25 15.06 4.37
CA THR A 299 -15.75 16.12 3.49
C THR A 299 -16.99 15.61 2.73
N PRO A 300 -18.04 16.42 2.51
CA PRO A 300 -19.34 15.97 1.98
C PRO A 300 -19.31 15.02 0.77
N GLY A 301 -18.29 15.10 -0.09
CA GLY A 301 -18.14 14.25 -1.28
C GLY A 301 -17.70 12.80 -1.02
N ARG A 302 -16.99 12.51 0.06
CA ARG A 302 -16.49 11.16 0.36
C ARG A 302 -17.66 10.26 0.79
N ALA A 303 -18.46 10.72 1.76
CA ALA A 303 -19.67 10.01 2.20
C ALA A 303 -20.72 9.90 1.08
N ALA A 304 -20.70 10.78 0.08
CA ALA A 304 -21.55 10.69 -1.10
C ALA A 304 -21.09 9.60 -2.09
N ALA A 305 -19.79 9.34 -2.20
CA ALA A 305 -19.24 8.31 -3.09
C ALA A 305 -19.57 6.89 -2.60
N LEU A 306 -19.45 6.63 -1.29
CA LEU A 306 -19.94 5.38 -0.70
C LEU A 306 -21.47 5.32 -0.84
N ARG A 307 -22.22 6.39 -0.50
CA ARG A 307 -23.69 6.44 -0.75
C ARG A 307 -24.06 6.07 -2.18
N SER A 308 -23.33 6.56 -3.18
CA SER A 308 -23.55 6.21 -4.60
C SER A 308 -23.14 4.77 -4.96
N ALA A 309 -22.24 4.16 -4.19
CA ALA A 309 -21.94 2.72 -4.24
C ALA A 309 -23.08 1.86 -3.66
N ILE A 310 -23.83 2.46 -2.72
CA ILE A 310 -24.73 1.80 -1.77
C ILE A 310 -26.21 2.01 -2.12
N ASP A 311 -26.57 3.09 -2.84
CA ASP A 311 -27.91 3.38 -3.40
C ASP A 311 -28.28 2.40 -4.54
N VAL A 312 -27.98 1.12 -4.32
CA VAL A 312 -28.44 -0.05 -5.06
C VAL A 312 -29.89 -0.39 -4.68
N ALA A 313 -30.45 0.24 -3.65
CA ALA A 313 -31.87 0.18 -3.31
C ALA A 313 -32.73 0.96 -4.34
N GLY A 314 -32.94 0.34 -5.51
CA GLY A 314 -33.77 0.87 -6.59
C GLY A 314 -33.05 0.99 -7.95
N LEU A 315 -31.77 0.65 -8.02
CA LEU A 315 -31.07 0.47 -9.29
C LEU A 315 -31.25 -0.99 -9.74
N VAL A 316 -31.40 -1.15 -11.05
CA VAL A 316 -31.66 -2.40 -11.77
C VAL A 316 -30.94 -3.60 -11.14
N PRO A 317 -31.58 -4.78 -11.02
CA PRO A 317 -31.03 -5.94 -10.34
C PRO A 317 -29.54 -6.11 -10.55
N PHE A 318 -28.85 -6.47 -9.49
CA PHE A 318 -27.41 -6.56 -9.33
C PHE A 318 -26.61 -7.33 -10.41
N ASP A 319 -27.28 -8.20 -11.18
CA ASP A 319 -26.74 -8.91 -12.34
C ASP A 319 -27.22 -8.34 -13.69
N SER A 320 -27.78 -7.13 -13.67
CA SER A 320 -28.30 -6.46 -14.85
C SER A 320 -27.18 -5.71 -15.55
N ASP A 321 -27.04 -5.99 -16.85
CA ASP A 321 -26.23 -5.20 -17.76
C ASP A 321 -26.86 -3.82 -18.07
N ALA A 322 -28.00 -3.47 -17.46
CA ALA A 322 -28.61 -2.18 -17.66
C ALA A 322 -27.72 -1.05 -17.11
N PRO A 323 -27.40 -0.03 -17.94
CA PRO A 323 -26.68 1.14 -17.46
C PRO A 323 -27.52 1.84 -16.38
N PRO A 324 -26.88 2.42 -15.34
CA PRO A 324 -27.60 3.21 -14.35
C PRO A 324 -28.34 4.36 -15.06
N GLY A 325 -29.62 4.58 -14.71
CA GLY A 325 -30.43 5.64 -15.30
C GLY A 325 -29.82 7.03 -15.11
N GLU A 326 -30.15 7.98 -16.01
CA GLU A 326 -29.65 9.35 -15.95
C GLU A 326 -29.94 9.97 -14.56
N GLY A 327 -28.89 10.42 -13.88
CA GLY A 327 -28.96 11.08 -12.58
C GLY A 327 -29.00 10.19 -11.34
N LYS A 328 -28.96 8.85 -11.47
CA LYS A 328 -28.99 7.90 -10.31
C LYS A 328 -27.82 6.89 -10.29
N GLY A 329 -26.76 7.09 -11.08
CA GLY A 329 -25.62 6.17 -11.12
C GLY A 329 -24.57 6.39 -10.02
N PRO A 330 -23.68 5.39 -9.77
CA PRO A 330 -22.56 5.56 -8.86
C PRO A 330 -21.63 6.68 -9.36
N LEU A 331 -20.92 7.33 -8.44
CA LEU A 331 -19.86 8.27 -8.80
C LEU A 331 -18.87 7.59 -9.75
N CYS A 332 -18.74 8.13 -10.95
CA CYS A 332 -17.87 7.59 -11.98
C CYS A 332 -16.47 8.19 -11.88
N TYR A 333 -15.50 7.49 -12.48
CA TYR A 333 -14.14 7.96 -12.66
C TYR A 333 -14.12 9.29 -13.42
N ASP A 334 -13.46 10.27 -12.82
CA ASP A 334 -13.15 11.56 -13.43
C ASP A 334 -11.79 12.04 -12.91
N PRO A 335 -10.77 12.18 -13.80
CA PRO A 335 -9.42 12.58 -13.40
C PRO A 335 -9.32 14.03 -12.90
N ALA A 336 -10.40 14.83 -13.02
CA ALA A 336 -10.49 16.17 -12.44
C ALA A 336 -10.90 16.16 -10.96
N LEU A 337 -11.37 15.02 -10.44
CA LEU A 337 -11.70 14.87 -9.02
C LEU A 337 -10.45 15.02 -8.16
N GLU A 338 -10.67 15.46 -6.93
CA GLU A 338 -9.61 15.50 -5.92
C GLU A 338 -9.24 14.07 -5.48
N ALA A 339 -7.98 13.85 -5.10
CA ALA A 339 -7.43 12.52 -4.80
C ALA A 339 -8.32 11.68 -3.87
N HIS A 340 -8.84 12.25 -2.79
CA HIS A 340 -9.70 11.52 -1.85
C HIS A 340 -11.06 11.14 -2.47
N GLN A 341 -11.63 12.01 -3.33
CA GLN A 341 -12.88 11.73 -4.02
C GLN A 341 -12.70 10.68 -5.11
N LEU A 342 -11.61 10.78 -5.88
CA LEU A 342 -11.26 9.80 -6.91
C LEU A 342 -10.92 8.44 -6.27
N GLY A 343 -10.20 8.43 -5.15
CA GLY A 343 -9.93 7.22 -4.35
C GLY A 343 -11.22 6.58 -3.83
N SER A 344 -12.23 7.38 -3.47
CA SER A 344 -13.53 6.85 -3.07
C SER A 344 -14.26 6.14 -4.21
N VAL A 345 -13.97 6.45 -5.48
CA VAL A 345 -14.49 5.69 -6.63
C VAL A 345 -13.92 4.27 -6.64
N LEU A 346 -12.63 4.11 -6.35
CA LEU A 346 -11.98 2.80 -6.21
C LEU A 346 -12.57 2.00 -5.04
N VAL A 347 -12.68 2.63 -3.87
CA VAL A 347 -13.28 2.02 -2.66
C VAL A 347 -14.68 1.51 -2.99
N SER A 348 -15.49 2.37 -3.60
CA SER A 348 -16.85 2.10 -4.05
C SER A 348 -16.92 0.91 -5.01
N ALA A 349 -15.98 0.79 -5.95
CA ALA A 349 -15.93 -0.32 -6.91
C ALA A 349 -15.64 -1.67 -6.24
N VAL A 350 -14.59 -1.72 -5.41
CA VAL A 350 -14.17 -2.96 -4.73
C VAL A 350 -15.20 -3.36 -3.68
N PHE A 351 -15.77 -2.40 -2.96
CA PHE A 351 -16.79 -2.68 -1.96
C PHE A 351 -18.08 -3.23 -2.56
N GLU A 352 -18.52 -2.72 -3.72
CA GLU A 352 -19.64 -3.30 -4.45
C GLU A 352 -19.38 -4.77 -4.80
N ALA A 353 -18.18 -5.08 -5.32
CA ALA A 353 -17.80 -6.46 -5.63
C ALA A 353 -17.76 -7.36 -4.37
N PHE A 354 -17.32 -6.82 -3.24
CA PHE A 354 -17.35 -7.50 -1.94
C PHE A 354 -18.79 -7.88 -1.54
N VAL A 355 -19.71 -6.91 -1.54
CA VAL A 355 -21.12 -7.15 -1.25
C VAL A 355 -21.70 -8.21 -2.20
N THR A 356 -21.27 -8.23 -3.47
CA THR A 356 -21.68 -9.27 -4.44
C THR A 356 -21.38 -10.65 -3.97
N VAL A 357 -20.15 -10.86 -3.57
CA VAL A 357 -19.69 -12.18 -3.21
C VAL A 357 -20.27 -12.61 -1.88
N VAL A 358 -20.41 -11.69 -0.91
CA VAL A 358 -21.10 -11.97 0.36
C VAL A 358 -22.53 -12.44 0.12
N ARG A 359 -23.27 -11.78 -0.78
CA ARG A 359 -24.64 -12.19 -1.13
C ARG A 359 -24.67 -13.60 -1.72
N ARG A 360 -23.85 -13.85 -2.74
CA ARG A 360 -23.74 -15.16 -3.41
C ARG A 360 -23.41 -16.28 -2.42
N LYS A 361 -22.49 -16.02 -1.48
CA LYS A 361 -22.12 -16.99 -0.43
C LYS A 361 -23.27 -17.21 0.57
N GLY A 362 -23.91 -16.13 1.03
CA GLY A 362 -25.01 -16.15 2.00
C GLY A 362 -26.31 -16.78 1.50
N GLU A 363 -26.61 -16.72 0.19
CA GLU A 363 -27.81 -17.33 -0.41
C GLU A 363 -27.94 -18.83 -0.11
N ARG A 364 -26.82 -19.54 0.09
CA ARG A 364 -26.82 -20.93 0.54
C ARG A 364 -27.33 -21.07 1.97
N LEU A 365 -26.91 -20.21 2.89
CA LEU A 365 -27.30 -20.27 4.31
C LEU A 365 -28.79 -19.97 4.49
N PHE A 366 -29.34 -19.01 3.73
CA PHE A 366 -30.79 -18.74 3.72
C PHE A 366 -31.59 -19.97 3.28
N ARG A 367 -31.18 -20.63 2.20
CA ARG A 367 -31.81 -21.87 1.73
C ARG A 367 -31.75 -23.00 2.76
N ILE A 368 -30.61 -23.16 3.45
CA ILE A 368 -30.47 -24.15 4.53
C ILE A 368 -31.42 -23.84 5.70
N ALA A 369 -31.60 -22.56 6.02
CA ALA A 369 -32.52 -22.11 7.06
C ALA A 369 -34.00 -22.17 6.66
N GLY A 370 -34.33 -22.63 5.44
CA GLY A 370 -35.71 -22.66 4.93
C GLY A 370 -36.29 -21.26 4.67
N LEU A 371 -35.44 -20.24 4.56
CA LEU A 371 -35.83 -18.86 4.29
C LEU A 371 -35.66 -18.56 2.81
N ASP A 372 -36.57 -17.75 2.26
CA ASP A 372 -36.39 -17.20 0.92
C ASP A 372 -35.20 -16.23 0.91
N PRO A 373 -34.16 -16.45 0.07
CA PRO A 373 -33.07 -15.50 -0.11
C PRO A 373 -33.51 -14.12 -0.62
N GLN A 374 -34.78 -13.95 -1.03
CA GLN A 374 -35.37 -12.65 -1.36
C GLN A 374 -36.14 -12.01 -0.19
N ALA A 375 -36.48 -12.77 0.87
CA ALA A 375 -37.14 -12.27 2.09
C ALA A 375 -36.15 -11.65 3.11
N ILE A 376 -34.97 -11.27 2.63
CA ILE A 376 -33.86 -10.82 3.46
C ILE A 376 -34.16 -9.43 4.07
N GLY A 377 -33.96 -9.30 5.39
CA GLY A 377 -34.32 -8.11 6.17
C GLY A 377 -35.76 -8.10 6.69
N GLN A 378 -36.58 -9.09 6.34
CA GLN A 378 -37.98 -9.20 6.77
C GLN A 378 -38.22 -10.27 7.85
N ALA A 379 -37.30 -11.23 7.98
CA ALA A 379 -37.38 -12.32 8.94
C ALA A 379 -36.42 -12.13 10.13
N GLN A 380 -36.86 -12.54 11.32
CA GLN A 380 -35.98 -12.63 12.49
C GLN A 380 -35.01 -13.80 12.28
N LEU A 381 -33.71 -13.52 12.22
CA LEU A 381 -32.68 -14.55 12.06
C LEU A 381 -32.37 -15.21 13.41
N SER A 382 -32.09 -16.51 13.41
CA SER A 382 -31.53 -17.18 14.59
C SER A 382 -30.09 -16.70 14.84
N GLU A 383 -29.62 -16.79 16.08
CA GLU A 383 -28.26 -16.40 16.44
C GLU A 383 -27.20 -17.24 15.69
N GLU A 384 -27.48 -18.51 15.42
CA GLU A 384 -26.61 -19.39 14.63
C GLU A 384 -26.50 -18.92 13.18
N LEU A 385 -27.60 -18.46 12.58
CA LEU A 385 -27.61 -17.93 11.22
C LEU A 385 -26.89 -16.58 11.15
N VAL A 386 -27.05 -15.72 12.15
CA VAL A 386 -26.30 -14.45 12.27
C VAL A 386 -24.79 -14.73 12.32
N ARG A 387 -24.34 -15.66 13.18
CA ARG A 387 -22.93 -16.04 13.29
C ARG A 387 -22.39 -16.63 11.99
N ALA A 388 -23.15 -17.50 11.33
CA ALA A 388 -22.73 -18.10 10.06
C ALA A 388 -22.60 -17.06 8.95
N LEU A 389 -23.55 -16.12 8.85
CA LEU A 389 -23.49 -15.00 7.89
C LEU A 389 -22.33 -14.05 8.21
N ALA A 390 -22.07 -13.79 9.48
CA ALA A 390 -20.94 -12.98 9.92
C ALA A 390 -19.62 -13.63 9.51
N GLN A 391 -19.46 -14.92 9.78
CA GLN A 391 -18.28 -15.67 9.38
C GLN A 391 -18.09 -15.64 7.86
N ASP A 392 -19.17 -15.84 7.09
CA ASP A 392 -19.11 -15.77 5.63
C ASP A 392 -18.67 -14.38 5.13
N ALA A 393 -19.16 -13.31 5.74
CA ALA A 393 -18.74 -11.94 5.44
C ALA A 393 -17.27 -11.68 5.81
N CYS A 394 -16.83 -12.12 6.99
CA CYS A 394 -15.44 -12.04 7.45
C CYS A 394 -14.48 -12.76 6.48
N ASP A 395 -14.82 -13.99 6.07
CA ASP A 395 -14.01 -14.78 5.14
C ASP A 395 -13.88 -14.08 3.77
N VAL A 396 -15.00 -13.56 3.25
CA VAL A 396 -15.02 -12.86 1.97
C VAL A 396 -14.22 -11.57 2.05
N ALA A 397 -14.36 -10.80 3.13
CA ALA A 397 -13.59 -9.58 3.37
C ALA A 397 -12.09 -9.88 3.47
N GLY A 398 -11.71 -10.93 4.21
CA GLY A 398 -10.32 -11.40 4.31
C GLY A 398 -9.73 -11.75 2.95
N ARG A 399 -10.52 -12.42 2.07
CA ARG A 399 -10.09 -12.72 0.71
C ARG A 399 -9.97 -11.46 -0.16
N PHE A 400 -10.90 -10.52 -0.09
CA PHE A 400 -10.79 -9.24 -0.83
C PHE A 400 -9.57 -8.44 -0.38
N LEU A 401 -9.31 -8.35 0.93
CA LEU A 401 -8.10 -7.73 1.47
C LEU A 401 -6.84 -8.39 0.90
N ASP A 402 -6.78 -9.72 0.90
CA ASP A 402 -5.65 -10.47 0.35
C ASP A 402 -5.48 -10.25 -1.15
N ILE A 403 -6.56 -10.17 -1.93
CA ILE A 403 -6.51 -9.85 -3.37
C ILE A 403 -5.98 -8.43 -3.58
N CYS A 404 -6.51 -7.44 -2.85
CA CYS A 404 -6.11 -6.04 -2.95
C CYS A 404 -4.62 -5.85 -2.63
N ILE A 405 -4.11 -6.51 -1.59
CA ILE A 405 -2.70 -6.43 -1.20
C ILE A 405 -1.82 -7.17 -2.22
N ARG A 406 -2.17 -8.41 -2.60
CA ARG A 406 -1.38 -9.18 -3.59
C ARG A 406 -1.30 -8.51 -4.95
N ALA A 407 -2.35 -7.78 -5.35
CA ALA A 407 -2.38 -7.04 -6.59
C ALA A 407 -1.23 -6.02 -6.70
N ILE A 408 -0.71 -5.49 -5.59
CA ILE A 408 0.45 -4.58 -5.62
C ILE A 408 1.62 -5.22 -6.37
N ASP A 409 1.85 -6.54 -6.21
CA ASP A 409 2.93 -7.29 -6.88
C ASP A 409 2.74 -7.41 -8.40
N TYR A 410 1.54 -7.11 -8.92
CA TYR A 410 1.19 -7.16 -10.34
C TYR A 410 0.87 -5.78 -10.92
N CYS A 411 1.07 -4.70 -10.16
CA CYS A 411 1.01 -3.35 -10.69
C CYS A 411 2.27 -3.01 -11.50
N PRO A 412 2.18 -2.09 -12.48
CA PRO A 412 3.37 -1.44 -13.01
C PRO A 412 4.14 -0.74 -11.86
N PRO A 413 5.48 -0.62 -11.96
CA PRO A 413 6.29 -0.07 -10.88
C PRO A 413 6.17 1.45 -10.74
N VAL A 414 5.63 2.12 -11.75
CA VAL A 414 5.52 3.58 -11.86
C VAL A 414 4.20 3.94 -12.53
N ASP A 415 3.73 5.18 -12.34
CA ASP A 415 2.61 5.76 -13.09
C ASP A 415 1.35 4.87 -13.16
N LEU A 416 0.96 4.29 -12.02
CA LEU A 416 -0.22 3.43 -11.93
C LEU A 416 -1.49 4.17 -12.38
N GLU A 417 -2.33 3.49 -13.15
CA GLU A 417 -3.69 3.90 -13.50
C GLU A 417 -4.71 2.93 -12.88
N MET A 418 -5.92 3.42 -12.53
CA MET A 418 -6.94 2.61 -11.85
C MET A 418 -7.36 1.37 -12.65
N GLY A 419 -7.36 1.48 -13.99
CA GLY A 419 -7.62 0.35 -14.88
C GLY A 419 -6.52 -0.72 -14.81
N GLU A 420 -5.26 -0.35 -14.61
CA GLU A 420 -4.16 -1.29 -14.43
C GLU A 420 -4.22 -1.99 -13.09
N TYR A 421 -4.73 -1.32 -12.05
CA TYR A 421 -5.01 -1.97 -10.77
C TYR A 421 -6.10 -3.04 -10.90
N LEU A 422 -7.15 -2.84 -11.73
CA LEU A 422 -8.11 -3.90 -12.04
C LEU A 422 -7.41 -5.12 -12.66
N ARG A 423 -6.52 -4.90 -13.64
CA ARG A 423 -5.75 -5.99 -14.25
C ARG A 423 -4.92 -6.73 -13.19
N ALA A 424 -4.30 -5.98 -12.29
CA ALA A 424 -3.52 -6.53 -11.19
C ALA A 424 -4.37 -7.34 -10.20
N LEU A 425 -5.57 -6.89 -9.83
CA LEU A 425 -6.52 -7.60 -8.98
C LEU A 425 -6.94 -8.94 -9.59
N VAL A 426 -7.39 -8.92 -10.85
CA VAL A 426 -7.83 -10.12 -11.56
C VAL A 426 -6.66 -11.10 -11.74
N THR A 427 -5.48 -10.60 -12.10
CA THR A 427 -4.27 -11.42 -12.23
C THR A 427 -3.90 -12.06 -10.89
N ALA A 428 -3.78 -11.28 -9.82
CA ALA A 428 -3.35 -11.77 -8.51
C ALA A 428 -4.28 -12.85 -7.92
N ASP A 429 -5.59 -12.74 -8.13
CA ASP A 429 -6.53 -13.79 -7.70
C ASP A 429 -6.44 -15.03 -8.60
N SER A 430 -6.44 -14.86 -9.92
CA SER A 430 -6.37 -15.99 -10.88
C SER A 430 -5.11 -16.83 -10.77
N GLU A 431 -4.00 -16.22 -10.37
CA GLU A 431 -2.71 -16.88 -10.16
C GLU A 431 -2.71 -17.81 -8.96
N LEU A 432 -3.44 -17.45 -7.89
CA LEU A 432 -3.48 -18.25 -6.66
C LEU A 432 -4.73 -19.15 -6.58
N VAL A 433 -5.84 -18.72 -7.17
CA VAL A 433 -7.14 -19.40 -7.14
C VAL A 433 -7.68 -19.52 -8.56
N PRO A 434 -7.24 -20.53 -9.34
CA PRO A 434 -7.69 -20.69 -10.72
C PRO A 434 -9.22 -20.85 -10.84
N ASP A 435 -9.84 -21.60 -9.93
CA ASP A 435 -11.28 -21.86 -9.89
C ASP A 435 -12.04 -20.83 -9.03
N ASP A 436 -12.68 -19.84 -9.68
CA ASP A 436 -13.45 -18.78 -9.02
C ASP A 436 -14.95 -19.11 -8.91
N LYS A 437 -15.27 -20.07 -8.03
CA LYS A 437 -16.64 -20.57 -7.83
C LYS A 437 -17.68 -19.51 -7.44
N LEU A 438 -17.27 -18.42 -6.80
CA LEU A 438 -18.17 -17.35 -6.34
C LEU A 438 -18.14 -16.10 -7.25
N GLY A 439 -17.27 -16.09 -8.28
CA GLY A 439 -17.15 -15.00 -9.24
C GLY A 439 -16.61 -13.70 -8.64
N TYR A 440 -15.57 -13.77 -7.80
CA TYR A 440 -14.83 -12.59 -7.31
C TYR A 440 -14.32 -11.72 -8.46
N ARG A 441 -13.71 -12.33 -9.48
CA ARG A 441 -13.10 -11.61 -10.61
C ARG A 441 -14.16 -10.97 -11.49
N GLU A 442 -15.26 -11.68 -11.74
CA GLU A 442 -16.42 -11.14 -12.43
C GLU A 442 -17.02 -9.93 -11.69
N ALA A 443 -17.21 -10.05 -10.37
CA ALA A 443 -17.76 -8.99 -9.54
C ALA A 443 -16.91 -7.71 -9.61
N LEU A 444 -15.57 -7.86 -9.54
CA LEU A 444 -14.62 -6.76 -9.71
C LEU A 444 -14.70 -6.12 -11.11
N MET A 445 -14.66 -6.92 -12.18
CA MET A 445 -14.73 -6.38 -13.54
C MET A 445 -16.03 -5.60 -13.79
N ARG A 446 -17.17 -6.11 -13.31
CA ARG A 446 -18.47 -5.44 -13.45
C ARG A 446 -18.53 -4.14 -12.65
N SER A 447 -18.06 -4.13 -11.40
CA SER A 447 -18.14 -2.95 -10.53
C SER A 447 -17.24 -1.80 -11.01
N PHE A 448 -16.05 -2.13 -11.56
CA PHE A 448 -15.16 -1.18 -12.21
C PHE A 448 -15.77 -0.61 -13.50
N ARG A 449 -16.35 -1.47 -14.35
CA ARG A 449 -17.07 -1.07 -15.57
C ARG A 449 -18.19 -0.06 -15.27
N ARG A 450 -19.00 -0.31 -14.23
CA ARG A 450 -20.10 0.58 -13.82
C ARG A 450 -19.64 1.98 -13.42
N ARG A 451 -18.41 2.12 -12.96
CA ARG A 451 -17.78 3.41 -12.60
C ARG A 451 -16.90 3.98 -13.70
N ARG A 452 -16.95 3.40 -14.91
CA ARG A 452 -16.14 3.78 -16.07
C ARG A 452 -14.63 3.71 -15.81
N ILE A 453 -14.20 2.78 -14.95
CA ILE A 453 -12.78 2.45 -14.80
C ILE A 453 -12.48 1.31 -15.77
N PHE A 454 -11.68 1.60 -16.78
CA PHE A 454 -11.34 0.65 -17.85
C PHE A 454 -9.82 0.44 -17.93
N PRO A 455 -9.36 -0.80 -18.12
CA PRO A 455 -7.97 -1.06 -18.42
C PRO A 455 -7.63 -0.61 -19.84
N ASP A 456 -6.59 0.21 -19.98
CA ASP A 456 -6.06 0.60 -21.28
C ASP A 456 -5.57 -0.62 -22.06
N HIS A 457 -5.72 -0.56 -23.38
CA HIS A 457 -5.27 -1.59 -24.32
C HIS A 457 -5.89 -2.99 -24.13
N VAL A 458 -7.08 -3.07 -23.54
CA VAL A 458 -7.90 -4.28 -23.47
C VAL A 458 -9.13 -4.11 -24.37
N GLN A 459 -9.38 -5.08 -25.25
CA GLN A 459 -10.52 -5.03 -26.18
C GLN A 459 -11.82 -5.57 -25.58
N PHE A 460 -11.72 -6.52 -24.63
CA PHE A 460 -12.86 -7.22 -24.05
C PHE A 460 -12.76 -7.22 -22.52
N MET A 461 -13.89 -6.98 -21.82
CA MET A 461 -13.94 -7.07 -20.36
C MET A 461 -14.21 -8.52 -19.91
N THR A 462 -13.33 -9.43 -20.34
CA THR A 462 -13.32 -10.85 -19.97
C THR A 462 -12.08 -11.14 -19.13
N GLU A 463 -12.12 -12.20 -18.31
CA GLU A 463 -11.03 -12.52 -17.39
C GLU A 463 -9.69 -12.69 -18.13
N ASP A 464 -9.68 -13.47 -19.22
CA ASP A 464 -8.50 -13.74 -20.05
C ASP A 464 -7.91 -12.46 -20.64
N ALA A 465 -8.74 -11.51 -21.08
CA ALA A 465 -8.30 -10.27 -21.68
C ALA A 465 -7.80 -9.24 -20.65
N VAL A 466 -8.42 -9.19 -19.47
CA VAL A 466 -8.05 -8.28 -18.37
C VAL A 466 -6.76 -8.71 -17.68
N ARG A 467 -6.52 -10.02 -17.54
CA ARG A 467 -5.27 -10.55 -16.95
C ARG A 467 -4.03 -10.05 -17.68
N TRP A 468 -2.94 -9.89 -16.94
CA TRP A 468 -1.63 -9.71 -17.55
C TRP A 468 -1.23 -10.98 -18.29
N GLN A 469 -0.70 -10.83 -19.49
CA GLN A 469 -0.30 -11.94 -20.35
C GLN A 469 1.17 -12.29 -20.15
N GLU A 470 1.51 -13.56 -20.33
CA GLU A 470 2.90 -13.99 -20.37
C GLU A 470 3.63 -13.33 -21.56
N PRO A 471 4.96 -13.09 -21.46
CA PRO A 471 5.75 -12.67 -22.60
C PRO A 471 5.60 -13.68 -23.77
N PRO A 472 5.59 -13.22 -25.04
CA PRO A 472 5.43 -14.10 -26.20
C PRO A 472 6.66 -14.98 -26.47
N VAL A 473 7.71 -14.85 -25.66
CA VAL A 473 8.93 -15.63 -25.71
C VAL A 473 9.27 -16.12 -24.32
N GLU A 474 9.81 -17.32 -24.22
CA GLU A 474 10.30 -17.81 -22.94
C GLU A 474 11.61 -17.09 -22.57
N LEU A 475 11.64 -16.56 -21.35
CA LEU A 475 12.77 -15.83 -20.80
C LEU A 475 13.14 -16.45 -19.46
N TYR A 476 14.44 -16.70 -19.25
CA TYR A 476 14.94 -17.33 -18.04
C TYR A 476 16.06 -16.50 -17.43
N VAL A 477 16.05 -16.38 -16.11
CA VAL A 477 17.15 -15.85 -15.30
C VAL A 477 17.62 -16.99 -14.38
N PRO A 478 18.54 -17.87 -14.84
CA PRO A 478 18.91 -19.08 -14.09
C PRO A 478 19.40 -18.80 -12.68
N GLY A 479 20.14 -17.70 -12.47
CA GLY A 479 20.63 -17.28 -11.14
C GLY A 479 19.55 -16.83 -10.16
N LEU A 480 18.28 -16.78 -10.60
CA LEU A 480 17.10 -16.49 -9.79
C LEU A 480 16.18 -17.70 -9.63
N ALA A 481 16.56 -18.88 -10.13
CA ALA A 481 15.84 -20.11 -9.85
C ALA A 481 15.94 -20.43 -8.35
N PHE A 482 14.88 -21.00 -7.77
CA PHE A 482 14.76 -21.26 -6.33
C PHE A 482 15.92 -22.08 -5.77
N LYS A 483 16.45 -23.04 -6.55
CA LYS A 483 17.62 -23.86 -6.19
C LYS A 483 18.92 -23.07 -6.02
N GLU A 484 19.01 -21.86 -6.60
CA GLU A 484 20.19 -20.99 -6.54
C GLU A 484 20.04 -19.91 -5.45
N LEU A 485 18.86 -19.76 -4.85
CA LEU A 485 18.57 -18.78 -3.81
C LEU A 485 19.09 -19.30 -2.46
N ARG A 486 19.57 -18.38 -1.62
CA ARG A 486 20.02 -18.69 -0.26
C ARG A 486 19.12 -17.99 0.75
N PHE A 487 18.73 -18.74 1.78
CA PHE A 487 17.77 -18.30 2.78
C PHE A 487 18.33 -18.49 4.20
N ASP A 488 17.88 -17.66 5.13
CA ASP A 488 18.11 -17.84 6.57
C ASP A 488 16.86 -18.48 7.21
N GLY A 489 16.78 -19.81 7.14
CA GLY A 489 15.64 -20.58 7.64
C GLY A 489 14.44 -20.56 6.70
N ASP A 490 13.56 -19.54 6.83
CA ASP A 490 12.33 -19.45 6.02
C ASP A 490 12.65 -18.92 4.60
N PRO A 491 12.05 -19.47 3.53
CA PRO A 491 12.28 -18.96 2.16
C PRO A 491 11.85 -17.50 1.93
N GLY A 492 11.05 -16.90 2.82
CA GLY A 492 10.77 -15.47 2.82
C GLY A 492 11.93 -14.60 3.33
N HIS A 493 12.96 -15.22 3.93
CA HIS A 493 14.13 -14.57 4.52
C HIS A 493 15.37 -14.77 3.64
N PRO A 494 15.85 -13.74 2.93
CA PRO A 494 17.14 -13.84 2.24
C PRO A 494 18.25 -14.08 3.26
N ALA A 495 19.28 -14.84 2.89
CA ALA A 495 20.39 -15.18 3.79
C ALA A 495 21.09 -13.92 4.37
N ASP A 496 21.36 -12.93 3.50
CA ASP A 496 22.03 -11.68 3.87
C ASP A 496 21.85 -10.62 2.76
N ALA A 497 22.50 -9.46 2.92
CA ALA A 497 22.50 -8.40 1.92
C ALA A 497 23.28 -8.77 0.64
N ASP A 498 24.31 -9.62 0.75
CA ASP A 498 25.12 -10.06 -0.40
C ASP A 498 24.33 -10.98 -1.33
N GLU A 499 23.49 -11.85 -0.75
CA GLU A 499 22.48 -12.66 -1.44
C GLU A 499 21.56 -11.78 -2.30
N LEU A 500 20.97 -10.74 -1.70
CA LEU A 500 20.06 -9.81 -2.41
C LEU A 500 20.80 -9.05 -3.51
N ARG A 501 22.04 -8.61 -3.26
CA ARG A 501 22.89 -7.96 -4.26
C ARG A 501 23.23 -8.93 -5.40
N ARG A 502 23.48 -10.22 -5.12
CA ARG A 502 23.71 -11.23 -6.16
C ARG A 502 22.47 -11.41 -7.03
N GLN A 503 21.30 -11.54 -6.42
CA GLN A 503 20.03 -11.65 -7.15
C GLN A 503 19.82 -10.42 -8.05
N ALA A 504 20.02 -9.21 -7.52
CA ALA A 504 19.88 -7.97 -8.27
C ALA A 504 20.90 -7.87 -9.42
N THR A 505 22.12 -8.33 -9.19
CA THR A 505 23.17 -8.41 -10.22
C THR A 505 22.78 -9.39 -11.34
N ALA A 506 22.24 -10.56 -10.99
CA ALA A 506 21.78 -11.55 -11.97
C ALA A 506 20.66 -10.99 -12.86
N LEU A 507 19.70 -10.29 -12.26
CA LEU A 507 18.62 -9.63 -13.00
C LEU A 507 19.13 -8.48 -13.88
N GLY A 508 19.98 -7.60 -13.34
CA GLY A 508 20.55 -6.48 -14.07
C GLY A 508 21.37 -6.94 -15.28
N ALA A 509 22.19 -7.97 -15.10
CA ALA A 509 22.94 -8.60 -16.18
C ALA A 509 22.01 -9.19 -17.25
N PHE A 510 20.95 -9.90 -16.84
CA PHE A 510 19.96 -10.43 -17.77
C PHE A 510 19.30 -9.34 -18.61
N ILE A 511 18.80 -8.27 -17.97
CA ILE A 511 18.09 -7.16 -18.64
C ILE A 511 18.98 -6.45 -19.65
N THR A 512 20.25 -6.28 -19.32
CA THR A 512 21.20 -5.50 -20.14
C THR A 512 21.88 -6.34 -21.22
N THR A 513 21.65 -7.65 -21.26
CA THR A 513 22.22 -8.57 -22.26
C THR A 513 21.30 -8.73 -23.47
N GLY A 514 21.89 -8.73 -24.67
CA GLY A 514 21.20 -9.01 -25.93
C GLY A 514 20.05 -8.03 -26.18
N ASP A 515 18.87 -8.60 -26.41
CA ASP A 515 17.64 -7.87 -26.71
C ASP A 515 16.64 -7.85 -25.54
N HIS A 516 16.99 -8.35 -24.35
CA HIS A 516 16.03 -8.54 -23.25
C HIS A 516 15.39 -7.24 -22.76
N ALA A 517 16.14 -6.13 -22.72
CA ALA A 517 15.63 -4.81 -22.35
C ALA A 517 14.39 -4.39 -23.17
N ARG A 518 14.25 -4.86 -24.42
CA ARG A 518 13.08 -4.55 -25.26
C ARG A 518 11.79 -5.10 -24.67
N TRP A 519 11.85 -6.31 -24.08
CA TRP A 519 10.69 -6.97 -23.47
C TRP A 519 10.31 -6.28 -22.17
N CYS A 520 11.29 -5.81 -21.41
CA CYS A 520 11.11 -4.97 -20.23
C CYS A 520 10.70 -3.52 -20.56
N ARG A 521 10.71 -3.14 -21.85
CA ARG A 521 10.49 -1.76 -22.33
C ARG A 521 11.43 -0.73 -21.71
N LEU A 522 12.68 -1.14 -21.49
CA LEU A 522 13.77 -0.34 -20.91
C LEU A 522 14.79 0.05 -21.99
N ILE A 523 15.58 1.09 -21.71
CA ILE A 523 16.61 1.60 -22.62
C ILE A 523 18.00 1.31 -22.05
N VAL A 524 18.81 0.50 -22.72
CA VAL A 524 20.17 0.21 -22.25
C VAL A 524 21.11 1.40 -22.53
N PRO A 525 21.95 1.82 -21.58
CA PRO A 525 22.97 2.85 -21.82
C PRO A 525 23.82 2.56 -23.06
N GLY A 526 24.10 3.61 -23.85
CA GLY A 526 24.89 3.49 -25.08
C GLY A 526 24.10 3.07 -26.33
N ARG A 527 22.83 2.67 -26.20
CA ARG A 527 21.93 2.50 -27.37
C ARG A 527 21.39 3.84 -27.86
N ARG A 528 20.94 3.88 -29.13
CA ARG A 528 20.29 5.06 -29.71
C ARG A 528 19.00 5.36 -28.96
N LEU A 529 18.87 6.58 -28.46
CA LEU A 529 17.66 7.03 -27.77
C LEU A 529 16.46 7.12 -28.74
N PRO A 530 15.23 6.79 -28.28
CA PRO A 530 14.01 7.04 -29.04
C PRO A 530 13.85 8.51 -29.44
N LYS A 531 13.06 8.75 -30.49
CA LYS A 531 12.79 10.12 -30.99
C LYS A 531 12.20 10.98 -29.86
N GLY A 532 12.73 12.19 -29.69
CA GLY A 532 12.26 13.14 -28.67
C GLY A 532 12.84 12.91 -27.27
N MET A 533 13.59 11.82 -27.04
CA MET A 533 14.28 11.57 -25.78
C MET A 533 15.69 12.15 -25.77
N THR A 534 16.04 12.87 -24.71
CA THR A 534 17.37 13.47 -24.53
C THR A 534 18.23 12.72 -23.53
N TYR A 535 17.63 11.92 -22.67
CA TYR A 535 18.34 11.18 -21.62
C TYR A 535 17.55 9.95 -21.18
N ALA A 536 18.27 8.88 -20.86
CA ALA A 536 17.77 7.72 -20.13
C ALA A 536 18.84 7.31 -19.12
N SER A 537 18.48 7.17 -17.84
CA SER A 537 19.37 6.60 -16.82
C SER A 537 19.64 5.13 -17.11
N PRO A 538 20.68 4.50 -16.53
CA PRO A 538 20.72 3.05 -16.46
C PRO A 538 19.44 2.49 -15.80
N PRO A 539 18.99 1.28 -16.18
CA PRO A 539 17.98 0.57 -15.42
C PRO A 539 18.43 0.39 -13.96
N LEU A 540 17.54 0.70 -13.02
CA LEU A 540 17.76 0.59 -11.59
C LEU A 540 16.96 -0.60 -11.06
N ILE A 541 17.66 -1.60 -10.50
CA ILE A 541 17.01 -2.69 -9.79
C ILE A 541 16.61 -2.20 -8.40
N GLU A 542 15.32 -1.99 -8.18
CA GLU A 542 14.78 -1.41 -6.95
C GLU A 542 14.55 -2.45 -5.86
N SER A 543 14.12 -3.65 -6.24
CA SER A 543 13.89 -4.74 -5.29
C SER A 543 13.78 -6.07 -6.00
N ILE A 544 14.07 -7.15 -5.28
CA ILE A 544 13.73 -8.54 -5.64
C ILE A 544 13.21 -9.19 -4.37
N ARG A 545 11.95 -9.61 -4.38
CA ARG A 545 11.25 -10.08 -3.19
C ARG A 545 10.63 -11.44 -3.43
N CYS A 546 10.93 -12.41 -2.56
CA CYS A 546 10.22 -13.70 -2.58
C CYS A 546 8.78 -13.51 -2.12
N ALA A 547 7.83 -14.09 -2.85
CA ALA A 547 6.44 -14.22 -2.45
C ALA A 547 6.15 -15.71 -2.22
N ARG A 548 5.69 -16.06 -1.01
CA ARG A 548 5.27 -17.41 -0.65
C ARG A 548 3.79 -17.42 -0.29
N ARG A 549 2.94 -17.87 -1.20
CA ARG A 549 1.48 -17.75 -1.05
C ARG A 549 0.85 -19.13 -0.97
N THR A 550 -0.04 -19.31 -0.01
CA THR A 550 -0.82 -20.54 0.13
C THR A 550 -2.16 -20.36 -0.54
N SER A 551 -2.47 -21.22 -1.50
CA SER A 551 -3.77 -21.29 -2.15
C SER A 551 -4.81 -21.97 -1.24
N PRO A 552 -6.12 -21.81 -1.50
CA PRO A 552 -7.17 -22.44 -0.71
C PRO A 552 -7.13 -23.98 -0.68
N ASP A 553 -6.49 -24.63 -1.66
CA ASP A 553 -6.31 -26.08 -1.70
C ASP A 553 -5.09 -26.57 -0.90
N GLY A 554 -4.31 -25.66 -0.31
CA GLY A 554 -3.11 -25.95 0.46
C GLY A 554 -1.81 -25.93 -0.35
N THR A 555 -1.86 -25.75 -1.67
CA THR A 555 -0.67 -25.62 -2.52
C THR A 555 0.05 -24.32 -2.21
N VAL A 556 1.37 -24.39 -2.05
CA VAL A 556 2.23 -23.24 -1.82
C VAL A 556 2.89 -22.82 -3.13
N LEU A 557 2.67 -21.58 -3.54
CA LEU A 557 3.33 -20.95 -4.68
C LEU A 557 4.51 -20.10 -4.20
N PHE A 558 5.64 -20.28 -4.87
CA PHE A 558 6.84 -19.48 -4.68
C PHE A 558 7.14 -18.71 -5.96
N ASP A 559 7.20 -17.38 -5.87
CA ASP A 559 7.62 -16.53 -6.96
C ASP A 559 8.64 -15.49 -6.46
N LEU A 560 9.47 -14.96 -7.34
CA LEU A 560 10.17 -13.71 -7.11
C LEU A 560 9.46 -12.58 -7.84
N VAL A 561 9.23 -11.48 -7.12
CA VAL A 561 8.69 -10.23 -7.66
C VAL A 561 9.82 -9.21 -7.67
N ALA A 562 10.29 -8.87 -8.87
CA ALA A 562 11.33 -7.89 -9.07
C ALA A 562 10.77 -6.56 -9.59
N GLU A 563 11.34 -5.47 -9.12
CA GLU A 563 11.01 -4.11 -9.54
C GLU A 563 12.23 -3.47 -10.19
N VAL A 564 12.04 -2.99 -11.41
CA VAL A 564 13.08 -2.29 -12.16
C VAL A 564 12.51 -0.96 -12.65
N THR A 565 13.16 0.13 -12.27
CA THR A 565 12.76 1.49 -12.65
C THR A 565 13.82 2.13 -13.53
N GLN A 566 13.42 3.16 -14.27
CA GLN A 566 14.30 3.93 -15.12
C GLN A 566 13.74 5.34 -15.26
N THR A 567 14.60 6.36 -15.13
CA THR A 567 14.21 7.75 -15.32
C THR A 567 14.67 8.22 -16.69
N CYS A 568 13.73 8.69 -17.52
CA CYS A 568 14.01 9.22 -18.84
C CYS A 568 13.61 10.68 -18.95
N THR A 569 14.27 11.45 -19.81
CA THR A 569 13.89 12.83 -20.14
C THR A 569 13.40 12.90 -21.58
N LEU A 570 12.13 13.22 -21.76
CA LEU A 570 11.50 13.48 -23.05
C LEU A 570 11.29 14.97 -23.28
N ILE A 571 11.42 15.43 -24.52
CA ILE A 571 11.01 16.77 -24.93
C ILE A 571 9.54 16.72 -25.35
N GLN A 572 8.68 17.41 -24.59
CA GLN A 572 7.26 17.51 -24.86
C GLN A 572 6.84 18.98 -24.98
N GLY A 573 6.48 19.42 -26.19
CA GLY A 573 6.12 20.81 -26.45
C GLY A 573 7.23 21.80 -26.10
N GLY A 574 8.49 21.46 -26.44
CA GLY A 574 9.68 22.29 -26.24
C GLY A 574 10.27 22.30 -24.82
N GLU A 575 9.63 21.65 -23.85
CA GLU A 575 10.10 21.54 -22.47
C GLU A 575 10.52 20.10 -22.13
N PRO A 576 11.59 19.90 -21.33
CA PRO A 576 11.96 18.58 -20.82
C PRO A 576 10.98 18.12 -19.75
N VAL A 577 10.52 16.87 -19.88
CA VAL A 577 9.67 16.17 -18.91
C VAL A 577 10.43 14.94 -18.43
N GLU A 578 10.64 14.83 -17.13
CA GLU A 578 11.18 13.62 -16.49
C GLU A 578 10.05 12.60 -16.39
N LEU A 579 10.17 11.51 -17.14
CA LEU A 579 9.19 10.45 -17.25
C LEU A 579 9.76 9.19 -16.59
N PRO A 580 9.22 8.77 -15.44
CA PRO A 580 9.58 7.49 -14.86
C PRO A 580 9.01 6.37 -15.76
N ALA A 581 9.78 5.31 -15.87
CA ALA A 581 9.50 4.10 -16.62
C ALA A 581 9.98 2.89 -15.82
N GLY A 582 9.61 1.69 -16.26
CA GLY A 582 10.04 0.50 -15.56
C GLY A 582 9.24 -0.74 -15.91
N CYS A 583 9.61 -1.84 -15.30
CA CYS A 583 8.83 -3.06 -15.28
C CYS A 583 8.82 -3.74 -13.91
N THR A 584 7.69 -4.38 -13.61
CA THR A 584 7.59 -5.41 -12.59
C THR A 584 7.68 -6.76 -13.28
N ILE A 585 8.55 -7.62 -12.77
CA ILE A 585 8.85 -8.94 -13.33
C ILE A 585 8.47 -9.99 -12.29
N VAL A 586 7.62 -10.95 -12.66
CA VAL A 586 7.28 -12.11 -11.83
C VAL A 586 8.01 -13.32 -12.38
N ILE A 587 8.78 -13.98 -11.53
CA ILE A 587 9.69 -15.07 -11.88
C ILE A 587 9.33 -16.31 -11.07
N ASP A 588 9.18 -17.44 -11.74
CA ASP A 588 8.80 -18.71 -11.11
C ASP A 588 9.98 -19.42 -10.42
N PRO A 589 9.75 -20.56 -9.71
CA PRO A 589 10.81 -21.30 -9.02
C PRO A 589 11.91 -21.84 -9.93
N HIS A 590 11.70 -21.92 -11.23
CA HIS A 590 12.69 -22.38 -12.20
C HIS A 590 13.49 -21.22 -12.82
N GLY A 591 13.22 -19.98 -12.39
CA GLY A 591 13.84 -18.78 -12.93
C GLY A 591 13.20 -18.31 -14.23
N ARG A 592 12.05 -18.87 -14.63
CA ARG A 592 11.31 -18.43 -15.83
C ARG A 592 10.53 -17.17 -15.52
N ILE A 593 10.61 -16.18 -16.39
CA ILE A 593 9.79 -14.97 -16.29
C ILE A 593 8.37 -15.29 -16.76
N ARG A 594 7.41 -15.23 -15.84
CA ARG A 594 6.00 -15.46 -16.10
C ARG A 594 5.29 -14.20 -16.58
N LEU A 595 5.60 -13.05 -15.98
CA LEU A 595 4.94 -11.78 -16.30
C LEU A 595 5.95 -10.63 -16.35
N ILE A 596 5.72 -9.71 -17.29
CA ILE A 596 6.42 -8.43 -17.38
C ILE A 596 5.38 -7.31 -17.50
N VAL A 597 5.12 -6.60 -16.40
CA VAL A 597 4.18 -5.48 -16.34
C VAL A 597 4.99 -4.19 -16.48
N SER A 598 4.88 -3.49 -17.62
CA SER A 598 5.83 -2.43 -17.99
C SER A 598 5.19 -1.10 -18.41
N LYS A 599 5.88 -0.01 -18.06
CA LYS A 599 5.57 1.37 -18.46
C LYS A 599 6.71 1.92 -19.31
N LYS A 600 6.49 2.00 -20.62
CA LYS A 600 7.51 2.43 -21.61
C LYS A 600 7.89 3.91 -21.52
N ALA A 601 9.17 4.23 -21.55
CA ALA A 601 9.66 5.60 -21.37
C ALA A 601 9.46 6.55 -22.55
N ASP A 602 9.05 6.06 -23.73
CA ASP A 602 8.91 6.82 -24.97
C ASP A 602 7.44 7.15 -25.31
N ASN A 603 6.55 7.09 -24.31
CA ASN A 603 5.14 7.40 -24.49
C ASN A 603 4.89 8.92 -24.39
N HIS A 604 4.75 9.58 -25.54
CA HIS A 604 4.43 11.01 -25.63
C HIS A 604 3.06 11.36 -25.02
N ASP A 605 2.06 10.47 -25.09
CA ASP A 605 0.75 10.71 -24.47
C ASP A 605 0.87 10.70 -22.95
N ARG A 606 1.65 9.77 -22.39
CA ARG A 606 1.94 9.74 -20.94
C ARG A 606 2.68 11.00 -20.51
N ALA A 607 3.68 11.42 -21.26
CA ALA A 607 4.40 12.67 -20.99
C ALA A 607 3.46 13.89 -21.03
N ALA A 608 2.52 13.93 -21.98
CA ALA A 608 1.51 14.98 -22.08
C ALA A 608 0.54 14.95 -20.89
N ARG A 609 0.01 13.78 -20.51
CA ARG A 609 -0.88 13.58 -19.36
C ARG A 609 -0.20 13.98 -18.05
N GLN A 610 1.03 13.53 -17.80
CA GLN A 610 1.80 13.91 -16.61
C GLN A 610 2.01 15.42 -16.55
N ARG A 611 2.40 16.05 -17.66
CA ARG A 611 2.56 17.51 -17.72
C ARG A 611 1.25 18.25 -17.45
N ALA A 612 0.14 17.77 -17.98
CA ALA A 612 -1.18 18.34 -17.73
C ALA A 612 -1.59 18.16 -16.25
N ALA A 613 -1.36 17.00 -15.66
CA ALA A 613 -1.65 16.71 -14.26
C ALA A 613 -0.84 17.60 -13.31
N ILE A 614 0.48 17.72 -13.54
CA ILE A 614 1.38 18.60 -12.77
C ILE A 614 0.98 20.07 -12.89
N LYS A 615 0.46 20.52 -14.04
CA LYS A 615 -0.02 21.89 -14.24
C LYS A 615 -1.44 22.14 -13.73
N GLY A 616 -2.24 21.08 -13.56
CA GLY A 616 -3.63 21.14 -13.11
C GLY A 616 -3.80 20.51 -11.72
N PRO A 617 -4.45 19.33 -11.61
CA PRO A 617 -4.88 18.75 -10.33
C PRO A 617 -3.75 18.50 -9.31
N LEU A 618 -2.51 18.29 -9.78
CA LEU A 618 -1.35 17.98 -8.93
C LEU A 618 -0.46 19.19 -8.65
N GLN A 619 -0.79 20.38 -9.14
CA GLN A 619 0.07 21.57 -9.05
C GLN A 619 0.58 21.86 -7.63
N ARG A 620 -0.23 21.58 -6.59
CA ARG A 620 0.13 21.80 -5.18
C ARG A 620 1.31 20.95 -4.69
N LEU A 621 1.58 19.81 -5.35
CA LEU A 621 2.60 18.84 -4.96
C LEU A 621 3.94 19.11 -5.64
N TRP A 622 3.96 19.95 -6.67
CA TRP A 622 5.14 20.21 -7.49
C TRP A 622 5.60 21.67 -7.40
N THR A 623 6.90 21.90 -7.57
CA THR A 623 7.50 23.24 -7.67
C THR A 623 8.31 23.33 -8.95
N ARG A 624 8.14 24.44 -9.69
CA ARG A 624 8.89 24.68 -10.92
C ARG A 624 10.26 25.29 -10.58
N ARG A 625 11.35 24.66 -11.03
CA ARG A 625 12.73 25.19 -10.96
C ARG A 625 13.28 25.30 -12.38
N GLY A 626 13.26 26.51 -12.94
CA GLY A 626 13.62 26.75 -14.34
C GLY A 626 12.66 26.02 -15.31
N ARG A 627 13.21 25.12 -16.13
CA ARG A 627 12.44 24.29 -17.08
C ARG A 627 12.01 22.92 -16.53
N ARG A 628 12.33 22.60 -15.27
CA ARG A 628 11.99 21.33 -14.64
C ARG A 628 10.98 21.49 -13.51
N TYR A 629 10.28 20.41 -13.19
CA TYR A 629 9.39 20.30 -12.04
C TYR A 629 10.04 19.39 -11.01
N LEU A 630 10.07 19.84 -9.75
CA LEU A 630 10.58 19.07 -8.61
C LEU A 630 9.42 18.77 -7.66
N LEU A 631 9.36 17.55 -7.17
CA LEU A 631 8.38 17.16 -6.15
C LEU A 631 8.68 17.92 -4.85
N ARG A 632 7.63 18.37 -4.16
CA ARG A 632 7.77 18.97 -2.83
C ARG A 632 7.98 17.86 -1.79
N PRO A 633 8.78 18.10 -0.73
CA PRO A 633 8.89 17.17 0.40
C PRO A 633 7.52 16.86 1.02
N ASP A 634 7.39 15.67 1.59
CA ASP A 634 6.18 15.17 2.28
C ASP A 634 4.93 15.26 1.39
N ALA A 635 5.06 14.94 0.09
CA ALA A 635 3.97 15.07 -0.88
C ALA A 635 2.70 14.31 -0.48
N LEU A 636 2.84 13.14 0.15
CA LEU A 636 1.72 12.35 0.69
C LEU A 636 1.04 13.06 1.86
N GLN A 637 1.78 13.52 2.86
CA GLN A 637 1.22 14.28 3.98
C GLN A 637 0.49 15.55 3.49
N ARG A 638 1.02 16.21 2.46
CA ARG A 638 0.39 17.37 1.81
C ARG A 638 -0.91 17.05 1.07
N LEU A 639 -1.24 15.78 0.82
CA LEU A 639 -2.55 15.39 0.30
C LEU A 639 -3.64 15.74 1.30
N HIS A 640 -3.43 15.39 2.58
CA HIS A 640 -4.37 15.61 3.69
C HIS A 640 -4.43 17.06 4.17
N ASP A 641 -3.44 17.89 3.81
CA ASP A 641 -3.46 19.33 4.06
C ASP A 641 -4.47 20.05 3.12
N ARG A 642 -5.78 20.04 3.44
CA ARG A 642 -6.76 20.95 2.81
C ARG A 642 -7.51 21.86 3.78
N ARG A 643 -7.48 23.16 3.38
CA ARG A 643 -8.16 24.38 3.86
C ARG A 643 -7.67 25.05 5.16
N ARG A 644 -6.51 25.71 5.07
CA ARG A 644 -6.15 26.87 5.94
C ARG A 644 -6.67 28.24 5.45
N ARG A 645 -7.55 28.30 4.44
CA ARG A 645 -7.89 29.57 3.76
C ARG A 645 -9.34 30.06 3.86
N SER A 646 -10.14 29.61 4.83
CA SER A 646 -11.49 30.17 4.97
C SER A 646 -12.03 30.32 6.40
N GLU A 647 -11.21 30.26 7.44
CA GLU A 647 -11.61 30.59 8.83
C GLU A 647 -10.42 31.15 9.62
N ILE A 648 -9.82 32.23 9.13
CA ILE A 648 -9.11 33.21 9.98
C ILE A 648 -9.49 34.58 9.44
N THR A 649 -10.71 34.99 9.73
CA THR A 649 -11.01 36.39 10.04
C THR A 649 -11.44 36.33 11.50
N LEU A 650 -10.45 36.47 12.38
CA LEU A 650 -10.70 36.99 13.71
C LEU A 650 -10.85 38.50 13.51
N ASP A 651 -12.10 38.94 13.48
CA ASP A 651 -12.56 40.13 14.18
C ASP A 651 -13.96 39.81 14.75
#